data_AF-A0A8T4BEH2-F1
#
_entry.id   AF-A0A8T4BEH2-F1
#
_cell.length_a   1.000
_cell.length_b   1.000
_cell.length_c   1.000
_cell.angle_alpha   90.00
_cell.angle_beta   90.00
_cell.angle_gamma   90.00
#
_symmetry.space_group_name_H-M   'P 1'
#
loop_
_entity.id
_entity.type
_entity.pdbx_description
1 polymer ?
#
loop_
_entity_poly.entity_id
_entity_poly.type
_entity_poly.pdbx_seq_one_letter_code
_entity_poly.pdbx_strand_id
1 'polypeptide(L)'
;MKRLTALSILILLLVSLVNPLGEEFVELEEKDIVSFQGSAAVRIDITSPAYVMTADEVITFSATLYDSVNSIVAGEVTWSSTNGTITDDGTFYPWNAGVISIQANSGTLTTIYNMTVEAGIGQSLEISINSASVLEANILTANLVDARGNTKPTLDAIWTVDGEFLGQGTPTWIPQDTGEFELGARLYQMETSKQINVISGSPHEFLFPSNMQIQSGGIVKLEPSLVDINGFEMANTAAGAKLWNVENGTVNSTGWFFATHPGYWNITVTSGGISGTGVIRVVPSDATTSELQIIPSPNFFIAGEKYELTSFRTDNLGYSGTITPPISDFSVTSGSLSQEDGRVFWTPMTEGLQYISVVDFDISSTTSVVVTHGTAIDTKVKLSPSVVSAGQQSTLSVYAFDLAGNEWPVNASITTAVGNESALTQYSTWASFVPDSTGFWRFETSWFDTTTDIRFDGTLQFEVGYGELALITLDGQGSKIAADIAFDLNPHFYDAYGNQLYDIGLNWTIDGEDSTLEMILSQNQWIPTTVGSHEIQANAAGIFSIVTLSVSAGNARTLITEYDEGFIVEAGVPAEIFIQIADTRQNLAPAEEVSTTISNETGIFEPSTSGRGYWTFTGKIAGQYELTLVQDEAEKTLSLTIEPGEAVQLFGMIDGTDFQQGDYALLRIYGVDGEGNTVKVEPENTTISCTSGSTEFITGDTWEIEISKSGLDRSCTITWNGLITQYFFDVESVLFGGAVGSTNTAMTLAGFLLGLVLITLIVLVRRAKSIDDEDWIEDEFGSDYYDDDDYDDDEDDYDEDEVIEDSNNSIQEDSSKFNLSDAQKKQLAAEASKLGVMQAAPGTEQGSSGWYVDVSEEVQYWNVGADGSWTRVE
;
A
#
# COMPACT_ATOMS: atom_id res chain seq x y z
N MET A 1 -26.48 -119.88 33.59
CA MET A 1 -26.73 -121.33 33.42
C MET A 1 -26.66 -121.62 31.92
N LYS A 2 -25.86 -122.61 31.46
CA LYS A 2 -26.23 -124.04 31.30
C LYS A 2 -27.45 -124.19 30.37
N ARG A 3 -27.33 -124.83 29.19
CA ARG A 3 -27.06 -126.27 28.91
C ARG A 3 -28.23 -127.15 29.40
N LEU A 4 -28.68 -128.06 28.51
CA LEU A 4 -30.01 -128.71 28.51
C LEU A 4 -31.09 -127.63 28.26
N THR A 5 -31.77 -127.59 27.12
CA THR A 5 -32.68 -128.63 26.60
C THR A 5 -32.46 -129.03 25.13
N ALA A 6 -31.21 -129.03 24.65
CA ALA A 6 -30.82 -129.49 23.29
C ALA A 6 -30.96 -131.02 23.06
N LEU A 7 -32.03 -131.63 23.59
CA LEU A 7 -32.27 -133.08 23.61
C LEU A 7 -33.74 -133.46 23.34
N SER A 8 -34.69 -132.50 23.36
CA SER A 8 -36.13 -132.83 23.40
C SER A 8 -36.92 -132.60 22.10
N ILE A 9 -36.34 -131.97 21.07
CA ILE A 9 -37.04 -131.70 19.78
C ILE A 9 -36.58 -132.67 18.67
N LEU A 10 -35.36 -133.21 18.75
CA LEU A 10 -34.86 -134.24 17.83
C LEU A 10 -35.59 -135.60 17.98
N ILE A 11 -36.38 -135.77 19.03
CA ILE A 11 -37.05 -137.03 19.39
C ILE A 11 -38.46 -137.14 18.78
N LEU A 12 -39.04 -136.06 18.23
CA LEU A 12 -40.42 -136.05 17.72
C LEU A 12 -40.55 -136.14 16.18
N LEU A 13 -39.44 -136.34 15.46
CA LEU A 13 -39.42 -136.60 14.00
C LEU A 13 -39.02 -138.05 13.68
N LEU A 14 -38.97 -138.91 14.70
CA LEU A 14 -38.97 -140.36 14.61
C LEU A 14 -40.38 -140.88 14.95
N VAL A 15 -40.77 -142.00 14.33
CA VAL A 15 -42.06 -142.73 14.49
C VAL A 15 -43.24 -142.25 13.61
N SER A 16 -43.10 -142.49 12.30
CA SER A 16 -44.14 -143.17 11.50
C SER A 16 -43.45 -144.05 10.42
N LEU A 17 -43.38 -145.38 10.51
CA LEU A 17 -44.45 -146.42 10.48
C LEU A 17 -45.15 -146.48 9.11
N VAL A 18 -45.16 -147.57 8.32
CA VAL A 18 -44.50 -148.91 8.38
C VAL A 18 -44.29 -149.41 6.93
N ASN A 19 -43.55 -150.49 6.57
CA ASN A 19 -43.79 -151.91 6.90
C ASN A 19 -42.54 -152.80 6.58
N PRO A 20 -42.44 -154.04 7.13
CA PRO A 20 -41.22 -154.87 7.08
C PRO A 20 -41.31 -156.14 6.21
N LEU A 21 -40.15 -156.75 5.93
CA LEU A 21 -39.80 -158.19 5.80
C LEU A 21 -38.24 -158.26 5.67
N GLY A 22 -37.54 -159.30 6.17
CA GLY A 22 -37.16 -160.51 5.42
C GLY A 22 -35.91 -160.27 4.52
N GLU A 23 -34.83 -161.05 4.52
CA GLU A 23 -34.54 -162.36 5.14
C GLU A 23 -33.04 -162.48 5.60
N GLU A 24 -32.44 -163.67 5.54
CA GLU A 24 -31.24 -164.09 6.29
C GLU A 24 -29.88 -163.91 5.56
N PHE A 25 -28.82 -164.21 6.32
CA PHE A 25 -27.43 -164.45 5.92
C PHE A 25 -27.23 -165.15 4.56
N VAL A 26 -26.23 -164.67 3.80
CA VAL A 26 -25.23 -165.56 3.17
C VAL A 26 -23.85 -164.96 3.42
N GLU A 27 -22.98 -165.71 4.10
CA GLU A 27 -21.53 -165.50 4.09
C GLU A 27 -20.98 -166.16 2.81
N LEU A 28 -20.18 -165.44 2.02
CA LEU A 28 -19.58 -165.97 0.80
C LEU A 28 -18.08 -165.68 0.79
N GLU A 29 -17.31 -166.74 0.60
CA GLU A 29 -15.87 -166.75 0.81
C GLU A 29 -15.10 -165.81 -0.13
N GLU A 30 -13.94 -165.41 0.38
CA GLU A 30 -12.80 -164.86 -0.32
C GLU A 30 -12.65 -165.44 -1.74
N LYS A 31 -12.77 -164.57 -2.74
CA LYS A 31 -12.56 -164.92 -4.13
C LYS A 31 -11.49 -164.02 -4.70
N ASP A 32 -10.31 -164.60 -4.94
CA ASP A 32 -9.17 -163.93 -5.57
C ASP A 32 -9.63 -163.14 -6.80
N ILE A 33 -9.61 -161.82 -6.71
CA ILE A 33 -9.73 -160.96 -7.89
C ILE A 33 -8.35 -160.94 -8.56
N VAL A 34 -8.14 -161.99 -9.35
CA VAL A 34 -6.99 -162.24 -10.21
C VAL A 34 -6.47 -160.93 -10.80
N SER A 35 -5.25 -160.54 -10.42
CA SER A 35 -4.56 -159.41 -11.03
C SER A 35 -4.23 -159.75 -12.48
N PHE A 36 -5.09 -159.33 -13.42
CA PHE A 36 -4.83 -159.47 -14.85
C PHE A 36 -3.64 -158.59 -15.25
N GLN A 37 -2.45 -159.20 -15.31
CA GLN A 37 -1.33 -158.65 -16.06
C GLN A 37 -1.77 -158.50 -17.54
N GLY A 38 -2.19 -157.29 -17.90
CA GLY A 38 -2.78 -157.00 -19.22
C GLY A 38 -3.95 -156.01 -19.21
N SER A 39 -4.54 -155.66 -18.06
CA SER A 39 -5.50 -154.54 -18.00
C SER A 39 -4.75 -153.21 -18.12
N ALA A 40 -4.67 -152.67 -19.33
CA ALA A 40 -4.14 -151.33 -19.57
C ALA A 40 -5.15 -150.26 -19.12
N ALA A 41 -4.66 -149.15 -18.54
CA ALA A 41 -5.51 -148.00 -18.25
C ALA A 41 -6.13 -147.45 -19.56
N VAL A 42 -7.39 -147.01 -19.49
CA VAL A 42 -8.16 -146.48 -20.62
C VAL A 42 -8.66 -145.05 -20.35
N ARG A 43 -8.74 -144.61 -19.09
CA ARG A 43 -9.07 -143.22 -18.71
C ARG A 43 -8.16 -142.72 -17.58
N ILE A 44 -7.88 -141.42 -17.59
CA ILE A 44 -7.22 -140.68 -16.52
C ILE A 44 -8.12 -139.49 -16.15
N ASP A 45 -8.42 -139.30 -14.87
CA ASP A 45 -9.21 -138.17 -14.36
C ASP A 45 -8.40 -137.37 -13.32
N ILE A 46 -8.35 -136.05 -13.46
CA ILE A 46 -7.76 -135.14 -12.45
C ILE A 46 -8.82 -134.79 -11.40
N THR A 47 -8.45 -134.89 -10.13
CA THR A 47 -9.19 -134.34 -8.99
C THR A 47 -8.43 -133.15 -8.42
N SER A 48 -9.12 -132.01 -8.33
CA SER A 48 -8.62 -130.75 -7.78
C SER A 48 -9.44 -130.34 -6.54
N PRO A 49 -8.83 -129.70 -5.52
CA PRO A 49 -9.59 -129.07 -4.44
C PRO A 49 -10.27 -127.75 -4.83
N ALA A 50 -9.91 -127.12 -5.97
CA ALA A 50 -10.45 -125.81 -6.37
C ALA A 50 -10.51 -125.58 -7.90
N TYR A 51 -11.37 -124.64 -8.32
CA TYR A 51 -11.50 -124.14 -9.70
C TYR A 51 -10.89 -122.75 -9.91
N VAL A 52 -10.58 -122.05 -8.81
CA VAL A 52 -9.91 -120.75 -8.77
C VAL A 52 -8.86 -120.83 -7.66
N MET A 53 -7.70 -120.21 -7.87
CA MET A 53 -6.69 -119.96 -6.83
C MET A 53 -6.09 -118.57 -7.03
N THR A 54 -5.42 -118.02 -6.03
CA THR A 54 -4.54 -116.86 -6.18
C THR A 54 -3.13 -117.27 -6.59
N ALA A 55 -2.36 -116.34 -7.15
CA ALA A 55 -0.97 -116.55 -7.51
C ALA A 55 -0.09 -116.91 -6.31
N ASP A 56 -0.45 -116.50 -5.09
CA ASP A 56 0.33 -116.80 -3.88
C ASP A 56 0.07 -118.20 -3.30
N GLU A 57 -1.04 -118.83 -3.66
CA GLU A 57 -1.41 -120.16 -3.16
C GLU A 57 -0.65 -121.30 -3.86
N VAL A 58 -0.64 -122.46 -3.21
CA VAL A 58 -0.03 -123.70 -3.69
C VAL A 58 -1.07 -124.81 -3.54
N ILE A 59 -1.33 -125.56 -4.61
CA ILE A 59 -2.38 -126.59 -4.65
C ILE A 59 -1.79 -127.90 -5.16
N THR A 60 -2.07 -129.00 -4.46
CA THR A 60 -1.72 -130.34 -4.93
C THR A 60 -2.89 -130.97 -5.67
N PHE A 61 -2.66 -131.33 -6.92
CA PHE A 61 -3.57 -132.10 -7.77
C PHE A 61 -3.34 -133.60 -7.57
N SER A 62 -4.38 -134.39 -7.81
CA SER A 62 -4.26 -135.85 -7.86
C SER A 62 -4.90 -136.37 -9.14
N ALA A 63 -4.36 -137.46 -9.70
CA ALA A 63 -4.91 -138.10 -10.89
C ALA A 63 -5.19 -139.58 -10.60
N THR A 64 -6.34 -140.07 -11.04
CA THR A 64 -6.73 -141.47 -10.89
C THR A 64 -6.82 -142.13 -12.26
N LEU A 65 -6.21 -143.31 -12.40
CA LEU A 65 -6.24 -144.12 -13.61
C LEU A 65 -7.31 -145.21 -13.51
N TYR A 66 -8.08 -145.37 -14.57
CA TYR A 66 -9.17 -146.34 -14.66
C TYR A 66 -8.99 -147.25 -15.88
N ASP A 67 -9.32 -148.53 -15.74
CA ASP A 67 -9.38 -149.48 -16.85
C ASP A 67 -10.72 -149.46 -17.60
N SER A 68 -10.88 -150.37 -18.56
CA SER A 68 -12.08 -150.49 -19.41
C SER A 68 -13.35 -150.92 -18.66
N VAL A 69 -13.23 -151.41 -17.41
CA VAL A 69 -14.37 -151.72 -16.52
C VAL A 69 -14.46 -150.73 -15.35
N ASN A 70 -13.80 -149.57 -15.47
CA ASN A 70 -13.80 -148.48 -14.50
C ASN A 70 -13.26 -148.87 -13.10
N SER A 71 -12.35 -149.85 -13.05
CA SER A 71 -11.59 -150.18 -11.84
C SER A 71 -10.31 -149.33 -11.76
N ILE A 72 -9.90 -148.94 -10.55
CA ILE A 72 -8.68 -148.16 -10.34
C ILE A 72 -7.46 -149.05 -10.60
N VAL A 73 -6.53 -148.56 -11.41
CA VAL A 73 -5.26 -149.24 -11.74
C VAL A 73 -4.05 -148.40 -11.36
N ALA A 74 -2.95 -149.04 -11.01
CA ALA A 74 -1.69 -148.36 -10.68
C ALA A 74 -0.92 -147.99 -11.95
N GLY A 75 -0.33 -146.80 -11.98
CA GLY A 75 0.51 -146.31 -13.06
C GLY A 75 1.19 -144.99 -12.70
N GLU A 76 2.28 -144.68 -13.40
CA GLU A 76 3.00 -143.42 -13.24
C GLU A 76 2.25 -142.30 -13.99
N VAL A 77 2.12 -141.13 -13.36
CA VAL A 77 1.49 -139.94 -13.94
C VAL A 77 2.54 -138.84 -14.00
N THR A 78 2.72 -138.26 -15.19
CA THR A 78 3.53 -137.07 -15.41
C THR A 78 2.63 -135.85 -15.58
N TRP A 79 3.04 -134.74 -14.97
CA TRP A 79 2.26 -133.51 -14.92
C TRP A 79 2.85 -132.42 -15.81
N SER A 80 2.01 -131.56 -16.35
CA SER A 80 2.43 -130.31 -16.99
C SER A 80 1.40 -129.19 -16.78
N SER A 81 1.86 -127.94 -16.86
CA SER A 81 1.05 -126.74 -16.63
C SER A 81 1.38 -125.68 -17.66
N THR A 82 0.38 -124.96 -18.19
CA THR A 82 0.61 -123.93 -19.22
C THR A 82 1.18 -122.62 -18.68
N ASN A 83 1.07 -122.36 -17.38
CA ASN A 83 1.53 -121.12 -16.72
C ASN A 83 1.73 -121.39 -15.22
N GLY A 84 2.97 -121.58 -14.79
CA GLY A 84 3.35 -122.07 -13.47
C GLY A 84 4.20 -123.34 -13.54
N THR A 85 4.66 -123.82 -12.38
CA THR A 85 5.42 -125.08 -12.21
C THR A 85 4.58 -126.10 -11.47
N ILE A 86 4.44 -127.32 -12.00
CA ILE A 86 3.90 -128.48 -11.29
C ILE A 86 5.00 -129.52 -11.06
N THR A 87 5.02 -130.12 -9.88
CA THR A 87 5.98 -131.17 -9.49
C THR A 87 5.39 -132.57 -9.73
N ASP A 88 6.25 -133.61 -9.70
CA ASP A 88 5.85 -134.99 -10.03
C ASP A 88 4.80 -135.56 -9.06
N ASP A 89 4.77 -135.08 -7.81
CA ASP A 89 3.73 -135.39 -6.80
C ASP A 89 2.41 -134.63 -7.02
N GLY A 90 2.31 -133.80 -8.07
CA GLY A 90 1.13 -133.02 -8.43
C GLY A 90 1.02 -131.64 -7.74
N THR A 91 2.03 -131.21 -6.99
CA THR A 91 2.00 -129.91 -6.30
C THR A 91 2.32 -128.75 -7.26
N PHE A 92 1.40 -127.80 -7.37
CA PHE A 92 1.41 -126.72 -8.36
C PHE A 92 1.62 -125.34 -7.75
N TYR A 93 2.51 -124.58 -8.41
CA TYR A 93 2.90 -123.21 -8.10
C TYR A 93 2.62 -122.32 -9.33
N PRO A 94 1.56 -121.51 -9.34
CA PRO A 94 1.27 -120.60 -10.45
C PRO A 94 2.32 -119.50 -10.60
N TRP A 95 2.46 -118.95 -11.81
CA TRP A 95 3.31 -117.78 -12.06
C TRP A 95 2.44 -116.54 -12.29
N ASN A 96 1.76 -116.48 -13.44
CA ASN A 96 0.98 -115.31 -13.83
C ASN A 96 -0.52 -115.55 -13.63
N ALA A 97 -1.28 -114.48 -13.35
CA ALA A 97 -2.73 -114.52 -13.31
C ALA A 97 -3.34 -114.74 -14.70
N GLY A 98 -4.53 -115.36 -14.76
CA GLY A 98 -5.23 -115.71 -15.99
C GLY A 98 -5.86 -117.12 -15.93
N VAL A 99 -6.48 -117.55 -17.03
CA VAL A 99 -6.95 -118.93 -17.16
C VAL A 99 -5.76 -119.82 -17.54
N ILE A 100 -5.56 -120.89 -16.77
CA ILE A 100 -4.50 -121.86 -16.96
C ILE A 100 -5.08 -123.26 -17.19
N SER A 101 -4.24 -124.19 -17.62
CA SER A 101 -4.56 -125.60 -17.75
C SER A 101 -3.47 -126.48 -17.12
N ILE A 102 -3.92 -127.40 -16.28
CA ILE A 102 -3.11 -128.48 -15.70
C ILE A 102 -3.41 -129.75 -16.51
N GLN A 103 -2.38 -130.42 -16.98
CA GLN A 103 -2.48 -131.65 -17.77
C GLN A 103 -1.81 -132.80 -17.01
N ALA A 104 -2.48 -133.94 -16.98
CA ALA A 104 -1.97 -135.20 -16.44
C ALA A 104 -1.87 -136.22 -17.57
N ASN A 105 -0.70 -136.84 -17.69
CA ASN A 105 -0.37 -137.81 -18.73
C ASN A 105 0.08 -139.14 -18.12
N SER A 106 -0.38 -140.27 -18.68
CA SER A 106 0.10 -141.61 -18.30
C SER A 106 0.13 -142.51 -19.53
N GLY A 107 1.33 -142.84 -19.99
CA GLY A 107 1.54 -143.56 -21.26
C GLY A 107 0.96 -142.78 -22.45
N THR A 108 -0.14 -143.27 -23.02
CA THR A 108 -0.89 -142.61 -24.11
C THR A 108 -2.18 -141.92 -23.65
N LEU A 109 -2.47 -141.91 -22.35
CA LEU A 109 -3.62 -141.21 -21.78
C LEU A 109 -3.25 -139.78 -21.41
N THR A 110 -4.16 -138.86 -21.72
CA THR A 110 -4.03 -137.42 -21.42
C THR A 110 -5.39 -136.91 -20.95
N THR A 111 -5.41 -136.14 -19.88
CA THR A 111 -6.57 -135.31 -19.49
C THR A 111 -6.12 -133.91 -19.10
N ILE A 112 -7.02 -132.93 -19.20
CA ILE A 112 -6.73 -131.52 -19.00
C ILE A 112 -7.80 -130.90 -18.09
N TYR A 113 -7.36 -130.24 -17.02
CA TYR A 113 -8.18 -129.51 -16.07
C TYR A 113 -7.88 -128.00 -16.19
N ASN A 114 -8.90 -127.21 -16.49
CA ASN A 114 -8.77 -125.75 -16.60
C ASN A 114 -9.17 -125.07 -15.29
N MET A 115 -8.43 -124.05 -14.88
CA MET A 115 -8.74 -123.23 -13.70
C MET A 115 -8.30 -121.78 -13.90
N THR A 116 -8.76 -120.88 -13.03
CA THR A 116 -8.33 -119.48 -13.03
C THR A 116 -7.33 -119.22 -11.91
N VAL A 117 -6.22 -118.55 -12.24
CA VAL A 117 -5.31 -117.91 -11.28
C VAL A 117 -5.69 -116.44 -11.20
N GLU A 118 -6.10 -115.96 -10.03
CA GLU A 118 -6.18 -114.52 -9.73
C GLU A 118 -4.83 -113.99 -9.25
N ALA A 119 -4.61 -112.66 -9.33
CA ALA A 119 -3.48 -112.04 -8.67
C ALA A 119 -3.52 -112.30 -7.14
N GLY A 120 -2.33 -112.42 -6.55
CA GLY A 120 -2.10 -112.64 -5.12
C GLY A 120 -2.40 -111.44 -4.23
N ILE A 121 -1.83 -111.45 -3.03
CA ILE A 121 -1.93 -110.34 -2.09
C ILE A 121 -1.00 -109.22 -2.56
N GLY A 122 -1.58 -108.09 -2.96
CA GLY A 122 -0.85 -106.91 -3.41
C GLY A 122 0.22 -106.45 -2.40
N GLN A 123 1.45 -106.27 -2.88
CA GLN A 123 2.61 -105.82 -2.12
C GLN A 123 3.03 -104.39 -2.48
N SER A 124 2.67 -103.91 -3.68
CA SER A 124 2.88 -102.54 -4.13
C SER A 124 1.68 -102.02 -4.91
N LEU A 125 1.71 -100.72 -5.23
CA LEU A 125 0.66 -100.00 -5.93
C LEU A 125 1.26 -99.34 -7.19
N GLU A 126 0.51 -99.35 -8.29
CA GLU A 126 0.90 -98.76 -9.58
C GLU A 126 -0.18 -97.77 -10.05
N ILE A 127 0.23 -96.60 -10.57
CA ILE A 127 -0.68 -95.57 -11.13
C ILE A 127 -0.80 -95.76 -12.65
N SER A 128 -2.02 -96.04 -13.12
CA SER A 128 -2.28 -96.44 -14.52
C SER A 128 -2.24 -95.30 -15.55
N ILE A 129 -2.46 -94.06 -15.14
CA ILE A 129 -2.54 -92.89 -16.03
C ILE A 129 -1.14 -92.32 -16.34
N ASN A 130 -0.92 -91.81 -17.56
CA ASN A 130 0.40 -91.35 -18.05
C ASN A 130 0.45 -89.86 -18.47
N SER A 131 -0.70 -89.25 -18.77
CA SER A 131 -0.86 -87.84 -19.15
C SER A 131 -2.29 -87.40 -18.83
N ALA A 132 -2.50 -86.11 -18.62
CA ALA A 132 -3.82 -85.54 -18.32
C ALA A 132 -4.10 -84.29 -19.18
N SER A 133 -5.37 -83.95 -19.35
CA SER A 133 -5.82 -82.74 -20.06
C SER A 133 -6.21 -81.63 -19.06
N VAL A 134 -5.86 -80.38 -19.35
CA VAL A 134 -6.26 -79.19 -18.56
C VAL A 134 -7.77 -78.93 -18.67
N LEU A 135 -8.41 -78.56 -17.56
CA LEU A 135 -9.85 -78.34 -17.39
C LEU A 135 -10.79 -79.50 -17.82
N GLU A 136 -10.26 -80.67 -18.20
CA GLU A 136 -11.04 -81.87 -18.51
C GLU A 136 -11.09 -82.87 -17.34
N ALA A 137 -12.02 -83.82 -17.41
CA ALA A 137 -12.30 -84.82 -16.38
C ALA A 137 -11.37 -86.06 -16.49
N ASN A 138 -10.22 -86.02 -15.81
CA ASN A 138 -9.24 -87.10 -15.81
C ASN A 138 -9.57 -88.13 -14.71
N ILE A 139 -9.85 -89.39 -15.07
CA ILE A 139 -10.19 -90.44 -14.09
C ILE A 139 -8.91 -91.11 -13.57
N LEU A 140 -8.62 -90.98 -12.28
CA LEU A 140 -7.47 -91.63 -11.66
C LEU A 140 -7.79 -93.10 -11.35
N THR A 141 -6.87 -94.01 -11.69
CA THR A 141 -6.99 -95.46 -11.44
C THR A 141 -5.64 -96.07 -11.08
N ALA A 142 -5.66 -97.04 -10.17
CA ALA A 142 -4.46 -97.71 -9.68
C ALA A 142 -4.65 -99.23 -9.60
N ASN A 143 -3.55 -99.96 -9.76
CA ASN A 143 -3.48 -101.41 -9.64
C ASN A 143 -2.68 -101.78 -8.38
N LEU A 144 -3.18 -102.73 -7.60
CA LEU A 144 -2.35 -103.51 -6.69
C LEU A 144 -1.51 -104.48 -7.52
N VAL A 145 -0.25 -104.64 -7.17
CA VAL A 145 0.68 -105.58 -7.80
C VAL A 145 1.13 -106.62 -6.77
N ASP A 146 0.96 -107.91 -7.07
CA ASP A 146 1.39 -109.00 -6.19
C ASP A 146 2.90 -109.25 -6.24
N ALA A 147 3.38 -110.17 -5.39
CA ALA A 147 4.80 -110.52 -5.30
C ALA A 147 5.40 -111.15 -6.58
N ARG A 148 4.59 -111.48 -7.58
CA ARG A 148 4.98 -112.10 -8.87
C ARG A 148 4.74 -111.17 -10.06
N GLY A 149 4.26 -109.94 -9.81
CA GLY A 149 4.03 -108.91 -10.83
C GLY A 149 2.62 -108.89 -11.42
N ASN A 150 1.66 -109.65 -10.87
CA ASN A 150 0.28 -109.65 -11.38
C ASN A 150 -0.49 -108.44 -10.86
N THR A 151 -1.18 -107.75 -11.77
CA THR A 151 -1.96 -106.55 -11.47
C THR A 151 -3.42 -106.86 -11.18
N LYS A 152 -4.00 -106.16 -10.20
CA LYS A 152 -5.42 -106.20 -9.84
C LYS A 152 -5.91 -104.78 -9.54
N PRO A 153 -6.87 -104.23 -10.30
CA PRO A 153 -7.40 -102.89 -10.04
C PRO A 153 -7.93 -102.75 -8.61
N THR A 154 -7.65 -101.61 -7.96
CA THR A 154 -8.17 -101.31 -6.62
C THR A 154 -9.14 -100.13 -6.63
N LEU A 155 -10.18 -100.23 -5.80
CA LEU A 155 -11.18 -99.18 -5.58
C LEU A 155 -11.05 -98.55 -4.18
N ASP A 156 -10.01 -98.91 -3.42
CA ASP A 156 -9.78 -98.42 -2.05
C ASP A 156 -8.62 -97.41 -1.95
N ALA A 157 -7.87 -97.17 -3.04
CA ALA A 157 -6.70 -96.30 -3.04
C ALA A 157 -7.08 -94.82 -2.74
N ILE A 158 -6.34 -94.20 -1.84
CA ILE A 158 -6.41 -92.78 -1.50
C ILE A 158 -5.49 -92.01 -2.46
N TRP A 159 -5.99 -90.92 -3.04
CA TRP A 159 -5.28 -90.11 -4.04
C TRP A 159 -4.90 -88.74 -3.50
N THR A 160 -3.69 -88.32 -3.86
CA THR A 160 -3.20 -86.95 -3.68
C THR A 160 -2.65 -86.38 -4.98
N VAL A 161 -2.74 -85.06 -5.15
CA VAL A 161 -2.06 -84.31 -6.22
C VAL A 161 -1.20 -83.25 -5.54
N ASP A 162 0.12 -83.26 -5.79
CA ASP A 162 1.12 -82.40 -5.13
C ASP A 162 1.04 -82.41 -3.58
N GLY A 163 0.54 -83.52 -3.02
CA GLY A 163 0.31 -83.73 -1.60
C GLY A 163 -1.09 -83.36 -1.09
N GLU A 164 -1.92 -82.65 -1.87
CA GLU A 164 -3.32 -82.36 -1.50
C GLU A 164 -4.24 -83.55 -1.76
N PHE A 165 -5.14 -83.88 -0.83
CA PHE A 165 -6.06 -85.01 -0.95
C PHE A 165 -7.20 -84.73 -1.94
N LEU A 166 -7.33 -85.60 -2.95
CA LEU A 166 -8.37 -85.51 -3.98
C LEU A 166 -9.59 -86.40 -3.69
N GLY A 167 -9.38 -87.63 -3.21
CA GLY A 167 -10.45 -88.61 -3.04
C GLY A 167 -9.98 -90.05 -2.82
N GLN A 168 -10.93 -90.98 -2.80
CA GLN A 168 -10.67 -92.42 -2.67
C GLN A 168 -11.28 -93.19 -3.86
N GLY A 169 -10.63 -94.29 -4.25
CA GLY A 169 -11.06 -95.21 -5.29
C GLY A 169 -10.66 -94.72 -6.67
N THR A 170 -11.64 -94.28 -7.46
CA THR A 170 -11.44 -93.76 -8.82
C THR A 170 -11.96 -92.33 -8.94
N PRO A 171 -11.34 -91.35 -8.25
CA PRO A 171 -11.77 -89.95 -8.30
C PRO A 171 -11.50 -89.33 -9.67
N THR A 172 -12.26 -88.30 -10.00
CA THR A 172 -12.02 -87.44 -11.16
C THR A 172 -11.20 -86.24 -10.74
N TRP A 173 -10.10 -85.99 -11.45
CA TRP A 173 -9.24 -84.83 -11.32
C TRP A 173 -9.46 -83.86 -12.49
N ILE A 174 -9.56 -82.57 -12.18
CA ILE A 174 -9.70 -81.48 -13.17
C ILE A 174 -8.58 -80.47 -12.88
N PRO A 175 -7.37 -80.65 -13.46
CA PRO A 175 -6.28 -79.70 -13.28
C PRO A 175 -6.67 -78.34 -13.87
N GLN A 176 -6.29 -77.26 -13.17
CA GLN A 176 -6.63 -75.89 -13.57
C GLN A 176 -5.59 -75.29 -14.53
N ASP A 177 -4.36 -75.78 -14.50
CA ASP A 177 -3.23 -75.29 -15.28
C ASP A 177 -2.49 -76.44 -15.99
N THR A 178 -1.68 -76.12 -17.00
CA THR A 178 -0.78 -77.06 -17.68
C THR A 178 0.59 -77.12 -17.00
N GLY A 179 1.27 -78.27 -17.07
CA GLY A 179 2.58 -78.48 -16.42
C GLY A 179 2.78 -79.87 -15.83
N GLU A 180 3.87 -80.05 -15.10
CA GLU A 180 4.19 -81.30 -14.40
C GLU A 180 3.59 -81.29 -12.97
N PHE A 181 2.85 -82.34 -12.63
CA PHE A 181 2.19 -82.55 -11.32
C PHE A 181 2.61 -83.91 -10.74
N GLU A 182 2.68 -84.05 -9.41
CA GLU A 182 2.92 -85.33 -8.74
C GLU A 182 1.61 -85.98 -8.29
N LEU A 183 1.22 -87.07 -8.97
CA LEU A 183 0.13 -87.93 -8.50
C LEU A 183 0.67 -88.89 -7.44
N GLY A 184 0.17 -88.78 -6.21
CA GLY A 184 0.36 -89.78 -5.15
C GLY A 184 -0.84 -90.72 -5.05
N ALA A 185 -0.57 -92.01 -4.86
CA ALA A 185 -1.60 -93.01 -4.57
C ALA A 185 -1.15 -93.88 -3.40
N ARG A 186 -2.07 -94.12 -2.45
CA ARG A 186 -1.78 -94.80 -1.18
C ARG A 186 -2.87 -95.80 -0.81
N LEU A 187 -2.49 -96.99 -0.34
CA LEU A 187 -3.40 -98.00 0.16
C LEU A 187 -2.80 -98.73 1.38
N TYR A 188 -3.38 -98.51 2.56
CA TYR A 188 -2.86 -98.94 3.86
C TYR A 188 -1.44 -98.42 4.14
N GLN A 189 -0.42 -99.27 3.94
CA GLN A 189 1.01 -98.97 4.09
C GLN A 189 1.75 -98.92 2.75
N MET A 190 1.10 -99.26 1.63
CA MET A 190 1.64 -99.08 0.29
C MET A 190 1.42 -97.65 -0.15
N GLU A 191 2.44 -97.04 -0.73
CA GLU A 191 2.43 -95.66 -1.23
C GLU A 191 3.31 -95.61 -2.48
N THR A 192 2.85 -94.88 -3.50
CA THR A 192 3.57 -94.68 -4.76
C THR A 192 3.29 -93.28 -5.26
N SER A 193 4.25 -92.66 -5.95
CA SER A 193 4.02 -91.40 -6.66
C SER A 193 4.47 -91.50 -8.12
N LYS A 194 3.88 -90.64 -8.96
CA LYS A 194 4.12 -90.60 -10.40
C LYS A 194 3.96 -89.18 -10.91
N GLN A 195 5.03 -88.63 -11.47
CA GLN A 195 5.00 -87.38 -12.24
C GLN A 195 4.11 -87.56 -13.48
N ILE A 196 3.20 -86.62 -13.71
CA ILE A 196 2.31 -86.57 -14.87
C ILE A 196 2.38 -85.19 -15.51
N ASN A 197 2.40 -85.15 -16.85
CA ASN A 197 2.28 -83.89 -17.58
C ASN A 197 0.80 -83.62 -17.92
N VAL A 198 0.29 -82.46 -17.51
CA VAL A 198 -0.99 -81.90 -17.91
C VAL A 198 -0.79 -81.04 -19.15
N ILE A 199 -1.41 -81.43 -20.25
CA ILE A 199 -1.33 -80.75 -21.54
C ILE A 199 -2.60 -79.95 -21.83
N SER A 200 -2.47 -78.93 -22.68
CA SER A 200 -3.59 -78.23 -23.31
C SER A 200 -4.37 -79.16 -24.25
N GLY A 201 -5.64 -78.83 -24.48
CA GLY A 201 -6.61 -79.68 -25.18
C GLY A 201 -6.44 -79.73 -26.70
N SER A 202 -7.54 -79.94 -27.42
CA SER A 202 -7.52 -79.89 -28.89
C SER A 202 -7.29 -78.45 -29.41
N PRO A 203 -6.48 -78.23 -30.46
CA PRO A 203 -6.22 -76.91 -31.01
C PRO A 203 -7.51 -76.21 -31.49
N HIS A 204 -7.66 -74.92 -31.19
CA HIS A 204 -8.89 -74.15 -31.44
C HIS A 204 -8.71 -72.88 -32.28
N GLU A 205 -7.81 -71.97 -31.88
CA GLU A 205 -7.63 -70.65 -32.51
C GLU A 205 -6.14 -70.23 -32.56
N PHE A 206 -5.77 -69.40 -33.53
CA PHE A 206 -4.47 -68.70 -33.56
C PHE A 206 -4.61 -67.24 -33.10
N LEU A 207 -3.86 -66.84 -32.08
CA LEU A 207 -3.87 -65.48 -31.55
C LEU A 207 -2.65 -64.70 -32.05
N PHE A 208 -2.87 -63.50 -32.61
CA PHE A 208 -1.78 -62.63 -33.09
C PHE A 208 -1.36 -61.60 -32.04
N PRO A 209 -0.08 -61.20 -31.99
CA PRO A 209 0.36 -60.04 -31.22
C PRO A 209 -0.38 -58.75 -31.64
N SER A 210 -0.76 -57.93 -30.65
CA SER A 210 -1.26 -56.58 -30.89
C SER A 210 -0.15 -55.66 -31.42
N ASN A 211 -0.52 -54.63 -32.19
CA ASN A 211 0.35 -53.54 -32.63
C ASN A 211 1.57 -53.97 -33.48
N MET A 212 1.44 -55.02 -34.29
CA MET A 212 2.46 -55.38 -35.29
C MET A 212 2.66 -54.23 -36.29
N GLN A 213 3.90 -53.72 -36.40
CA GLN A 213 4.28 -52.68 -37.37
C GLN A 213 5.54 -53.06 -38.16
N ILE A 214 5.59 -52.69 -39.44
CA ILE A 214 6.73 -52.91 -40.35
C ILE A 214 6.83 -51.78 -41.40
N GLN A 215 8.00 -51.55 -41.98
CA GLN A 215 8.19 -50.65 -43.13
C GLN A 215 7.84 -51.34 -44.47
N SER A 216 7.45 -50.58 -45.49
CA SER A 216 7.31 -51.04 -46.88
C SER A 216 8.63 -51.63 -47.41
N GLY A 217 8.54 -52.71 -48.19
CA GLY A 217 9.71 -53.51 -48.59
C GLY A 217 10.36 -54.34 -47.46
N GLY A 218 9.96 -54.13 -46.20
CA GLY A 218 10.45 -54.86 -45.04
C GLY A 218 9.96 -56.32 -44.99
N ILE A 219 10.66 -57.13 -44.19
CA ILE A 219 10.35 -58.55 -43.97
C ILE A 219 10.28 -58.83 -42.46
N VAL A 220 9.18 -59.42 -41.99
CA VAL A 220 8.99 -59.80 -40.57
C VAL A 220 8.47 -61.23 -40.47
N LYS A 221 8.83 -61.93 -39.38
CA LYS A 221 8.27 -63.25 -39.08
C LYS A 221 7.01 -63.08 -38.24
N LEU A 222 5.91 -63.68 -38.68
CA LEU A 222 4.65 -63.74 -37.95
C LEU A 222 4.66 -64.94 -37.02
N GLU A 223 4.53 -64.70 -35.72
CA GLU A 223 4.55 -65.72 -34.67
C GLU A 223 3.27 -65.65 -33.81
N PRO A 224 2.09 -65.98 -34.39
CA PRO A 224 0.87 -66.11 -33.59
C PRO A 224 0.97 -67.33 -32.68
N SER A 225 0.49 -67.24 -31.44
CA SER A 225 0.34 -68.42 -30.58
C SER A 225 -0.88 -69.24 -30.99
N LEU A 226 -0.89 -70.51 -30.60
CA LEU A 226 -1.96 -71.47 -30.88
C LEU A 226 -2.56 -71.86 -29.52
N VAL A 227 -3.88 -71.73 -29.36
CA VAL A 227 -4.59 -72.03 -28.11
C VAL A 227 -5.63 -73.12 -28.29
N ASP A 228 -5.98 -73.78 -27.18
CA ASP A 228 -7.18 -74.63 -27.10
C ASP A 228 -8.47 -73.80 -26.85
N ILE A 229 -9.61 -74.49 -26.74
CA ILE A 229 -10.93 -73.89 -26.48
C ILE A 229 -11.02 -73.12 -25.15
N ASN A 230 -10.09 -73.36 -24.23
CA ASN A 230 -10.04 -72.72 -22.91
C ASN A 230 -9.00 -71.58 -22.85
N GLY A 231 -8.23 -71.36 -23.93
CA GLY A 231 -7.22 -70.32 -24.02
C GLY A 231 -5.80 -70.74 -23.61
N PHE A 232 -5.54 -72.02 -23.32
CA PHE A 232 -4.18 -72.47 -22.98
C PHE A 232 -3.33 -72.64 -24.24
N GLU A 233 -2.12 -72.07 -24.22
CA GLU A 233 -1.19 -72.18 -25.34
C GLU A 233 -0.71 -73.62 -25.56
N MET A 234 -0.31 -73.92 -26.80
CA MET A 234 0.24 -75.20 -27.21
C MET A 234 1.29 -75.06 -28.32
N ALA A 235 2.05 -76.14 -28.55
CA ALA A 235 3.05 -76.19 -29.59
C ALA A 235 2.44 -75.88 -30.96
N ASN A 236 2.99 -74.87 -31.64
CA ASN A 236 2.53 -74.33 -32.92
C ASN A 236 2.53 -75.36 -34.09
N THR A 237 3.05 -76.57 -33.87
CA THR A 237 3.00 -77.72 -34.79
C THR A 237 1.72 -78.56 -34.65
N ALA A 238 0.98 -78.46 -33.55
CA ALA A 238 -0.18 -79.31 -33.24
C ALA A 238 -1.35 -79.15 -34.23
N ALA A 239 -1.59 -77.95 -34.74
CA ALA A 239 -2.58 -77.70 -35.79
C ALA A 239 -2.16 -78.21 -37.18
N GLY A 240 -0.87 -78.53 -37.38
CA GLY A 240 -0.33 -79.03 -38.64
C GLY A 240 0.16 -77.94 -39.60
N ALA A 241 -0.13 -78.11 -40.90
CA ALA A 241 0.36 -77.24 -41.95
C ALA A 241 -0.42 -75.92 -42.01
N LYS A 242 0.29 -74.79 -41.87
CA LYS A 242 -0.30 -73.44 -41.95
C LYS A 242 -0.41 -72.95 -43.39
N LEU A 243 -1.58 -72.43 -43.73
CA LEU A 243 -1.86 -71.63 -44.90
C LEU A 243 -2.02 -70.17 -44.43
N TRP A 244 -1.49 -69.24 -45.21
CA TRP A 244 -1.51 -67.81 -44.89
C TRP A 244 -2.24 -67.04 -45.99
N ASN A 245 -3.09 -66.10 -45.59
CA ASN A 245 -3.77 -65.16 -46.46
C ASN A 245 -3.55 -63.74 -45.94
N VAL A 246 -3.36 -62.78 -46.82
CA VAL A 246 -3.18 -61.37 -46.45
C VAL A 246 -3.78 -60.47 -47.54
N GLU A 247 -4.35 -59.34 -47.15
CA GLU A 247 -4.98 -58.39 -48.08
C GLU A 247 -3.96 -57.69 -49.00
N ASN A 248 -2.74 -57.45 -48.51
CA ASN A 248 -1.66 -56.82 -49.28
C ASN A 248 -0.28 -57.29 -48.77
N GLY A 249 0.74 -57.22 -49.62
CA GLY A 249 2.01 -57.92 -49.40
C GLY A 249 1.90 -59.42 -49.70
N THR A 250 2.83 -60.23 -49.19
CA THR A 250 2.78 -61.70 -49.30
C THR A 250 3.29 -62.37 -48.03
N VAL A 251 2.80 -63.57 -47.70
CA VAL A 251 3.32 -64.39 -46.59
C VAL A 251 3.78 -65.74 -47.15
N ASN A 252 4.98 -66.22 -46.75
CA ASN A 252 5.45 -67.54 -47.15
C ASN A 252 4.95 -68.64 -46.18
N SER A 253 5.07 -69.92 -46.57
CA SER A 253 4.59 -71.06 -45.77
C SER A 253 5.22 -71.16 -44.37
N THR A 254 6.40 -70.57 -44.16
CA THR A 254 7.08 -70.48 -42.86
C THR A 254 6.68 -69.27 -42.01
N GLY A 255 5.73 -68.44 -42.45
CA GLY A 255 5.20 -67.30 -41.71
C GLY A 255 5.98 -65.99 -41.88
N TRP A 256 6.91 -65.88 -42.83
CA TRP A 256 7.53 -64.58 -43.12
C TRP A 256 6.62 -63.75 -44.01
N PHE A 257 6.24 -62.56 -43.52
CA PHE A 257 5.52 -61.54 -44.26
C PHE A 257 6.48 -60.57 -44.94
N PHE A 258 6.19 -60.27 -46.20
CA PHE A 258 6.90 -59.31 -47.05
C PHE A 258 5.95 -58.15 -47.33
N ALA A 259 6.25 -57.00 -46.73
CA ALA A 259 5.42 -55.80 -46.82
C ALA A 259 5.64 -55.08 -48.16
N THR A 260 4.55 -54.56 -48.75
CA THR A 260 4.61 -53.79 -50.01
C THR A 260 4.04 -52.39 -49.83
N HIS A 261 2.72 -52.27 -49.75
CA HIS A 261 2.02 -50.99 -49.62
C HIS A 261 1.87 -50.61 -48.12
N PRO A 262 2.12 -49.34 -47.75
CA PRO A 262 1.67 -48.77 -46.49
C PRO A 262 0.15 -48.86 -46.29
N GLY A 263 -0.29 -49.06 -45.06
CA GLY A 263 -1.70 -49.29 -44.71
C GLY A 263 -1.87 -50.20 -43.49
N TYR A 264 -3.11 -50.50 -43.15
CA TYR A 264 -3.46 -51.57 -42.21
C TYR A 264 -3.98 -52.75 -43.03
N TRP A 265 -3.43 -53.94 -42.81
CA TRP A 265 -3.77 -55.14 -43.58
C TRP A 265 -4.14 -56.29 -42.64
N ASN A 266 -5.28 -56.93 -42.89
CA ASN A 266 -5.66 -58.16 -42.23
C ASN A 266 -4.79 -59.31 -42.75
N ILE A 267 -4.14 -60.01 -41.83
CA ILE A 267 -3.49 -61.31 -42.06
C ILE A 267 -4.35 -62.38 -41.39
N THR A 268 -4.70 -63.41 -42.13
CA THR A 268 -5.35 -64.61 -41.59
C THR A 268 -4.43 -65.81 -41.76
N VAL A 269 -4.22 -66.56 -40.69
CA VAL A 269 -3.59 -67.89 -40.73
C VAL A 269 -4.67 -68.95 -40.55
N THR A 270 -4.60 -70.02 -41.34
CA THR A 270 -5.50 -71.18 -41.22
C THR A 270 -4.72 -72.48 -41.22
N SER A 271 -5.23 -73.49 -40.52
CA SER A 271 -4.61 -74.80 -40.46
C SER A 271 -5.68 -75.85 -40.16
N GLY A 272 -5.97 -76.71 -41.15
CA GLY A 272 -7.13 -77.61 -41.09
C GLY A 272 -8.45 -76.83 -41.01
N GLY A 273 -9.15 -76.95 -39.88
CA GLY A 273 -10.36 -76.18 -39.56
C GLY A 273 -10.16 -75.00 -38.60
N ILE A 274 -8.92 -74.78 -38.12
CA ILE A 274 -8.55 -73.69 -37.22
C ILE A 274 -8.19 -72.44 -38.03
N SER A 275 -8.59 -71.27 -37.56
CA SER A 275 -8.23 -69.97 -38.12
C SER A 275 -7.89 -68.97 -37.03
N GLY A 276 -7.12 -67.94 -37.39
CA GLY A 276 -6.96 -66.73 -36.59
C GLY A 276 -6.63 -65.55 -37.49
N THR A 277 -7.01 -64.34 -37.09
CA THR A 277 -6.80 -63.11 -37.87
C THR A 277 -6.18 -62.02 -37.00
N GLY A 278 -5.18 -61.32 -37.53
CA GLY A 278 -4.54 -60.16 -36.91
C GLY A 278 -4.34 -59.03 -37.92
N VAL A 279 -4.07 -57.83 -37.41
CA VAL A 279 -3.83 -56.64 -38.25
C VAL A 279 -2.35 -56.27 -38.18
N ILE A 280 -1.70 -56.07 -39.33
CA ILE A 280 -0.37 -55.46 -39.41
C ILE A 280 -0.45 -54.04 -39.98
N ARG A 281 0.29 -53.12 -39.37
CA ARG A 281 0.49 -51.76 -39.85
C ARG A 281 1.76 -51.69 -40.70
N VAL A 282 1.63 -51.47 -42.00
CA VAL A 282 2.77 -51.14 -42.86
C VAL A 282 2.90 -49.61 -42.92
N VAL A 283 4.09 -49.09 -42.62
CA VAL A 283 4.43 -47.66 -42.75
C VAL A 283 5.38 -47.44 -43.94
N PRO A 284 5.48 -46.23 -44.51
CA PRO A 284 6.43 -45.96 -45.58
C PRO A 284 7.89 -46.13 -45.10
N SER A 285 8.72 -46.73 -45.94
CA SER A 285 10.17 -46.87 -45.77
C SER A 285 10.89 -45.52 -45.98
N ASP A 286 12.21 -45.53 -46.14
CA ASP A 286 13.10 -44.36 -46.21
C ASP A 286 12.48 -43.15 -46.94
N ALA A 287 12.42 -42.01 -46.23
CA ALA A 287 11.71 -40.83 -46.69
C ALA A 287 12.37 -40.23 -47.95
N THR A 288 11.55 -39.98 -48.96
CA THR A 288 11.86 -39.06 -50.07
C THR A 288 11.19 -37.71 -49.85
N THR A 289 10.06 -37.67 -49.17
CA THR A 289 9.49 -36.46 -48.54
C THR A 289 8.91 -36.80 -47.18
N SER A 290 8.85 -35.80 -46.29
CA SER A 290 8.09 -35.88 -45.03
C SER A 290 7.53 -34.50 -44.69
N GLU A 291 6.23 -34.43 -44.38
CA GLU A 291 5.51 -33.18 -44.13
C GLU A 291 4.81 -33.22 -42.76
N LEU A 292 5.00 -32.20 -41.94
CA LEU A 292 4.42 -32.12 -40.61
C LEU A 292 2.90 -31.95 -40.65
N GLN A 293 2.17 -32.87 -40.01
CA GLN A 293 0.71 -32.86 -39.91
C GLN A 293 0.26 -32.87 -38.44
N ILE A 294 -0.56 -31.86 -38.09
CA ILE A 294 -1.15 -31.68 -36.76
C ILE A 294 -2.59 -32.16 -36.78
N ILE A 295 -3.04 -32.90 -35.75
CA ILE A 295 -4.36 -33.52 -35.69
C ILE A 295 -5.03 -33.21 -34.32
N PRO A 296 -6.21 -32.57 -34.27
CA PRO A 296 -6.88 -31.89 -35.38
C PRO A 296 -6.08 -30.67 -35.89
N SER A 297 -6.44 -30.17 -37.08
CA SER A 297 -5.89 -28.96 -37.68
C SER A 297 -6.93 -27.82 -37.71
N PRO A 298 -7.25 -27.20 -36.56
CA PRO A 298 -8.13 -26.02 -36.51
C PRO A 298 -7.45 -24.78 -37.13
N ASN A 299 -8.24 -23.73 -37.38
CA ASN A 299 -7.73 -22.43 -37.83
C ASN A 299 -6.92 -21.69 -36.75
N PHE A 300 -7.21 -21.99 -35.48
CA PHE A 300 -6.58 -21.43 -34.28
C PHE A 300 -6.41 -22.54 -33.25
N PHE A 301 -5.30 -22.52 -32.52
CA PHE A 301 -4.97 -23.51 -31.49
C PHE A 301 -5.09 -22.85 -30.11
N ILE A 302 -5.63 -23.55 -29.11
CA ILE A 302 -5.93 -22.98 -27.79
C ILE A 302 -4.80 -23.33 -26.83
N ALA A 303 -4.24 -22.32 -26.15
CA ALA A 303 -3.21 -22.54 -25.13
C ALA A 303 -3.73 -23.47 -24.01
N GLY A 304 -2.93 -24.49 -23.66
CA GLY A 304 -3.29 -25.53 -22.70
C GLY A 304 -4.04 -26.75 -23.28
N GLU A 305 -4.58 -26.68 -24.50
CA GLU A 305 -5.12 -27.88 -25.17
C GLU A 305 -4.00 -28.80 -25.69
N LYS A 306 -4.37 -30.00 -26.18
CA LYS A 306 -3.41 -31.04 -26.61
C LYS A 306 -3.74 -31.53 -28.02
N TYR A 307 -2.76 -31.40 -28.92
CA TYR A 307 -2.88 -31.73 -30.34
C TYR A 307 -1.87 -32.81 -30.73
N GLU A 308 -2.27 -33.80 -31.52
CA GLU A 308 -1.40 -34.89 -31.95
C GLU A 308 -0.48 -34.41 -33.09
N LEU A 309 0.80 -34.77 -33.02
CA LEU A 309 1.81 -34.48 -34.06
C LEU A 309 2.19 -35.75 -34.81
N THR A 310 2.17 -35.66 -36.14
CA THR A 310 2.53 -36.73 -37.07
C THR A 310 3.31 -36.16 -38.25
N SER A 311 3.94 -37.04 -39.03
CA SER A 311 4.51 -36.70 -40.33
C SER A 311 3.81 -37.51 -41.42
N PHE A 312 3.37 -36.84 -42.49
CA PHE A 312 2.95 -37.47 -43.72
C PHE A 312 4.19 -37.75 -44.59
N ARG A 313 4.68 -38.99 -44.52
CA ARG A 313 5.90 -39.45 -45.19
C ARG A 313 5.55 -40.03 -46.56
N THR A 314 6.40 -39.82 -47.56
CA THR A 314 6.42 -40.58 -48.82
C THR A 314 7.76 -41.28 -49.00
N ASP A 315 7.74 -42.59 -49.26
CA ASP A 315 8.95 -43.40 -49.43
C ASP A 315 9.53 -43.34 -50.86
N ASN A 316 10.71 -43.93 -51.04
CA ASN A 316 11.40 -44.01 -52.34
C ASN A 316 10.72 -44.91 -53.39
N LEU A 317 9.65 -45.64 -53.03
CA LEU A 317 8.80 -46.39 -53.96
C LEU A 317 7.59 -45.56 -54.43
N GLY A 318 7.40 -44.36 -53.86
CA GLY A 318 6.29 -43.45 -54.15
C GLY A 318 5.03 -43.74 -53.33
N TYR A 319 5.12 -44.49 -52.24
CA TYR A 319 3.99 -44.72 -51.33
C TYR A 319 3.99 -43.75 -50.16
N SER A 320 2.82 -43.21 -49.82
CA SER A 320 2.66 -42.24 -48.74
C SER A 320 1.83 -42.76 -47.57
N GLY A 321 2.06 -42.23 -46.37
CA GLY A 321 1.28 -42.53 -45.17
C GLY A 321 1.74 -41.76 -43.93
N THR A 322 0.90 -41.73 -42.89
CA THR A 322 1.24 -41.08 -41.62
C THR A 322 2.16 -41.94 -40.76
N ILE A 323 3.20 -41.32 -40.20
CA ILE A 323 4.11 -41.89 -39.22
C ILE A 323 4.27 -40.91 -38.05
N THR A 324 4.65 -41.41 -36.88
CA THR A 324 5.05 -40.57 -35.76
C THR A 324 6.55 -40.80 -35.53
N PRO A 325 7.41 -39.82 -35.86
CA PRO A 325 8.81 -39.85 -35.45
C PRO A 325 8.99 -39.86 -33.92
N PRO A 326 10.17 -40.23 -33.41
CA PRO A 326 10.56 -40.03 -32.02
C PRO A 326 10.28 -38.60 -31.52
N ILE A 327 9.89 -38.46 -30.24
CA ILE A 327 9.65 -37.14 -29.62
C ILE A 327 10.89 -36.22 -29.64
N SER A 328 12.10 -36.79 -29.70
CA SER A 328 13.36 -36.05 -29.87
C SER A 328 13.48 -35.27 -31.17
N ASP A 329 12.70 -35.68 -32.18
CA ASP A 329 12.88 -35.24 -33.56
C ASP A 329 11.91 -34.10 -33.91
N PHE A 330 11.00 -33.78 -32.98
CA PHE A 330 10.12 -32.62 -33.00
C PHE A 330 10.71 -31.46 -32.20
N SER A 331 10.49 -30.21 -32.65
CA SER A 331 10.76 -29.02 -31.85
C SER A 331 9.67 -27.96 -31.99
N VAL A 332 9.45 -27.17 -30.94
CA VAL A 332 8.36 -26.18 -30.84
C VAL A 332 8.87 -24.87 -30.24
N THR A 333 8.36 -23.74 -30.71
CA THR A 333 8.75 -22.41 -30.18
C THR A 333 8.07 -22.04 -28.87
N SER A 334 6.92 -22.64 -28.57
CA SER A 334 6.22 -22.52 -27.29
C SER A 334 5.42 -23.79 -27.00
N GLY A 335 5.15 -24.03 -25.72
CA GLY A 335 4.44 -25.21 -25.24
C GLY A 335 5.36 -26.35 -24.82
N SER A 336 4.75 -27.50 -24.55
CA SER A 336 5.42 -28.75 -24.20
C SER A 336 5.12 -29.87 -25.21
N LEU A 337 6.05 -30.81 -25.32
CA LEU A 337 5.86 -32.07 -26.06
C LEU A 337 5.68 -33.23 -25.06
N SER A 338 4.83 -34.19 -25.41
CA SER A 338 4.56 -35.41 -24.63
C SER A 338 4.40 -36.62 -25.56
N GLN A 339 4.61 -37.84 -25.06
CA GLN A 339 4.44 -39.07 -25.84
C GLN A 339 3.63 -40.11 -25.07
N GLU A 340 2.57 -40.62 -25.68
CA GLU A 340 1.63 -41.61 -25.12
C GLU A 340 1.24 -42.62 -26.21
N ASP A 341 1.27 -43.92 -25.90
CA ASP A 341 0.98 -45.02 -26.84
C ASP A 341 1.74 -44.92 -28.17
N GLY A 342 2.97 -44.41 -28.13
CA GLY A 342 3.83 -44.17 -29.31
C GLY A 342 3.51 -42.91 -30.10
N ARG A 343 2.40 -42.22 -29.82
CA ARG A 343 1.98 -40.96 -30.46
C ARG A 343 2.58 -39.77 -29.73
N VAL A 344 3.01 -38.75 -30.48
CA VAL A 344 3.56 -37.50 -29.93
C VAL A 344 2.47 -36.43 -29.92
N PHE A 345 2.42 -35.63 -28.87
CA PHE A 345 1.46 -34.55 -28.71
C PHE A 345 2.14 -33.25 -28.30
N TRP A 346 1.60 -32.15 -28.80
CA TRP A 346 1.99 -30.78 -28.45
C TRP A 346 0.87 -30.09 -27.68
N THR A 347 1.26 -29.39 -26.61
CA THR A 347 0.39 -28.49 -25.85
C THR A 347 0.97 -27.08 -25.88
N PRO A 348 0.40 -26.14 -26.68
CA PRO A 348 0.85 -24.75 -26.71
C PRO A 348 0.70 -24.08 -25.35
N MET A 349 1.54 -23.06 -25.10
CA MET A 349 1.45 -22.21 -23.90
C MET A 349 1.28 -20.72 -24.26
N THR A 350 2.05 -20.18 -25.21
CA THR A 350 2.04 -18.74 -25.52
C THR A 350 1.16 -18.41 -26.72
N GLU A 351 0.28 -17.43 -26.55
CA GLU A 351 -0.52 -16.82 -27.62
C GLU A 351 0.36 -16.20 -28.73
N GLY A 352 -0.18 -16.13 -29.94
CA GLY A 352 0.48 -15.57 -31.12
C GLY A 352 0.95 -16.62 -32.14
N LEU A 353 1.85 -16.23 -33.03
CA LEU A 353 2.37 -17.10 -34.09
C LEU A 353 3.45 -18.04 -33.53
N GLN A 354 3.18 -19.34 -33.54
CA GLN A 354 4.10 -20.38 -33.11
C GLN A 354 4.57 -21.22 -34.29
N TYR A 355 5.78 -21.78 -34.18
CA TYR A 355 6.36 -22.67 -35.16
C TYR A 355 6.58 -24.06 -34.55
N ILE A 356 6.26 -25.09 -35.32
CA ILE A 356 6.47 -26.49 -34.98
C ILE A 356 7.28 -27.08 -36.14
N SER A 357 8.33 -27.83 -35.82
CA SER A 357 9.15 -28.53 -36.80
C SER A 357 9.35 -29.99 -36.42
N VAL A 358 9.69 -30.80 -37.42
CA VAL A 358 10.04 -32.22 -37.27
C VAL A 358 11.15 -32.58 -38.24
N VAL A 359 12.09 -33.43 -37.84
CA VAL A 359 13.18 -33.94 -38.69
C VAL A 359 13.02 -35.45 -38.88
N ASP A 360 12.41 -35.86 -39.98
CA ASP A 360 12.20 -37.28 -40.31
C ASP A 360 13.26 -37.73 -41.33
N PHE A 361 14.26 -38.50 -40.87
CA PHE A 361 15.37 -39.03 -41.69
C PHE A 361 16.07 -37.92 -42.50
N ASP A 362 16.64 -36.95 -41.78
CA ASP A 362 17.29 -35.74 -42.31
C ASP A 362 16.37 -34.77 -43.12
N ILE A 363 15.09 -35.11 -43.34
CA ILE A 363 14.11 -34.20 -43.95
C ILE A 363 13.43 -33.37 -42.86
N SER A 364 13.80 -32.09 -42.77
CA SER A 364 13.14 -31.12 -41.91
C SER A 364 11.85 -30.58 -42.54
N SER A 365 10.72 -30.76 -41.86
CA SER A 365 9.47 -30.05 -42.14
C SER A 365 9.19 -29.01 -41.04
N THR A 366 8.50 -27.92 -41.37
CA THR A 366 8.16 -26.86 -40.41
C THR A 366 6.86 -26.19 -40.83
N THR A 367 5.96 -25.98 -39.88
CA THR A 367 4.70 -25.26 -40.07
C THR A 367 4.55 -24.14 -39.05
N SER A 368 3.72 -23.14 -39.39
CA SER A 368 3.42 -22.00 -38.53
C SER A 368 1.92 -21.96 -38.22
N VAL A 369 1.59 -21.87 -36.94
CA VAL A 369 0.21 -21.91 -36.42
C VAL A 369 -0.08 -20.70 -35.53
N VAL A 370 -1.32 -20.24 -35.50
CA VAL A 370 -1.74 -19.18 -34.59
C VAL A 370 -2.35 -19.82 -33.34
N VAL A 371 -1.72 -19.55 -32.20
CA VAL A 371 -2.25 -19.89 -30.88
C VAL A 371 -3.04 -18.70 -30.34
N THR A 372 -4.21 -18.95 -29.78
CA THR A 372 -4.99 -18.01 -28.96
C THR A 372 -4.85 -18.38 -27.48
N HIS A 373 -5.16 -17.45 -26.59
CA HIS A 373 -5.28 -17.72 -25.15
C HIS A 373 -6.20 -18.92 -24.84
N GLY A 374 -5.99 -19.52 -23.66
CA GLY A 374 -6.80 -20.59 -23.09
C GLY A 374 -8.06 -20.08 -22.38
N THR A 375 -8.70 -20.96 -21.61
CA THR A 375 -9.76 -20.57 -20.67
C THR A 375 -9.21 -19.69 -19.56
N ALA A 376 -9.95 -18.64 -19.19
CA ALA A 376 -9.58 -17.79 -18.06
C ALA A 376 -9.53 -18.59 -16.75
N ILE A 377 -8.56 -18.28 -15.89
CA ILE A 377 -8.43 -18.82 -14.53
C ILE A 377 -8.64 -17.76 -13.45
N ASP A 378 -8.36 -16.49 -13.75
CA ASP A 378 -8.67 -15.33 -12.90
C ASP A 378 -8.63 -14.02 -13.72
N THR A 379 -8.92 -12.88 -13.09
CA THR A 379 -8.82 -11.54 -13.67
C THR A 379 -7.89 -10.62 -12.89
N LYS A 380 -7.35 -9.62 -13.59
CA LYS A 380 -6.35 -8.68 -13.07
C LYS A 380 -6.66 -7.29 -13.58
N VAL A 381 -6.97 -6.39 -12.65
CA VAL A 381 -7.17 -4.98 -12.93
C VAL A 381 -5.81 -4.30 -13.10
N LYS A 382 -5.65 -3.50 -14.15
CA LYS A 382 -4.45 -2.70 -14.43
C LYS A 382 -4.83 -1.23 -14.52
N LEU A 383 -3.96 -0.37 -13.98
CA LEU A 383 -4.07 1.08 -14.03
C LEU A 383 -2.87 1.65 -14.79
N SER A 384 -3.11 2.60 -15.69
CA SER A 384 -2.09 3.22 -16.54
C SER A 384 -2.32 4.73 -16.66
N PRO A 385 -1.46 5.60 -16.11
CA PRO A 385 -0.29 5.28 -15.27
C PRO A 385 -0.65 4.55 -13.97
N SER A 386 0.31 3.84 -13.37
CA SER A 386 0.10 3.07 -12.13
C SER A 386 0.18 3.92 -10.85
N VAL A 387 0.58 5.18 -10.97
CA VAL A 387 0.51 6.22 -9.94
C VAL A 387 -0.32 7.34 -10.54
N VAL A 388 -1.27 7.88 -9.77
CA VAL A 388 -2.26 8.85 -10.25
C VAL A 388 -2.36 10.01 -9.28
N SER A 389 -2.30 11.23 -9.80
CA SER A 389 -2.60 12.46 -9.05
C SER A 389 -4.04 12.94 -9.29
N ALA A 390 -4.58 13.72 -8.36
CA ALA A 390 -5.84 14.44 -8.57
C ALA A 390 -5.77 15.29 -9.86
N GLY A 391 -6.84 15.24 -10.66
CA GLY A 391 -6.93 15.82 -11.99
C GLY A 391 -6.22 15.05 -13.12
N GLN A 392 -5.40 14.04 -12.83
CA GLN A 392 -4.66 13.29 -13.85
C GLN A 392 -5.53 12.20 -14.48
N GLN A 393 -5.70 12.24 -15.80
CA GLN A 393 -6.40 11.17 -16.52
C GLN A 393 -5.58 9.88 -16.53
N SER A 394 -6.22 8.79 -16.16
CA SER A 394 -5.68 7.43 -16.15
C SER A 394 -6.65 6.43 -16.78
N THR A 395 -6.11 5.34 -17.32
CA THR A 395 -6.89 4.24 -17.89
C THR A 395 -6.92 3.06 -16.93
N LEU A 396 -8.11 2.59 -16.59
CA LEU A 396 -8.36 1.42 -15.76
C LEU A 396 -8.92 0.28 -16.65
N SER A 397 -8.19 -0.82 -16.79
CA SER A 397 -8.56 -1.94 -17.68
C SER A 397 -8.53 -3.27 -16.94
N VAL A 398 -9.50 -4.14 -17.21
CA VAL A 398 -9.52 -5.51 -16.65
C VAL A 398 -9.01 -6.49 -17.71
N TYR A 399 -8.01 -7.28 -17.33
CA TYR A 399 -7.49 -8.37 -18.14
C TYR A 399 -7.91 -9.70 -17.51
N ALA A 400 -8.40 -10.64 -18.31
CA ALA A 400 -8.41 -12.04 -17.91
C ALA A 400 -7.05 -12.66 -18.24
N PHE A 401 -6.70 -13.74 -17.53
CA PHE A 401 -5.54 -14.54 -17.88
C PHE A 401 -5.80 -16.04 -17.73
N ASP A 402 -5.05 -16.84 -18.48
CA ASP A 402 -5.14 -18.30 -18.48
C ASP A 402 -4.04 -18.97 -17.61
N LEU A 403 -4.05 -20.30 -17.54
CA LEU A 403 -3.06 -21.10 -16.81
C LEU A 403 -1.62 -20.92 -17.33
N ALA A 404 -1.44 -20.50 -18.58
CA ALA A 404 -0.13 -20.28 -19.20
C ALA A 404 0.37 -18.82 -19.03
N GLY A 405 -0.47 -17.91 -18.54
CA GLY A 405 -0.15 -16.52 -18.28
C GLY A 405 -0.36 -15.58 -19.47
N ASN A 406 -1.11 -15.98 -20.50
CA ASN A 406 -1.54 -15.04 -21.54
C ASN A 406 -2.57 -14.07 -20.95
N GLU A 407 -2.44 -12.76 -21.19
CA GLU A 407 -3.33 -11.71 -20.63
C GLU A 407 -4.10 -10.98 -21.75
N TRP A 408 -5.43 -11.03 -21.75
CA TRP A 408 -6.28 -10.34 -22.74
C TRP A 408 -7.34 -9.44 -22.08
N PRO A 409 -7.70 -8.29 -22.68
CA PRO A 409 -8.66 -7.35 -22.09
C PRO A 409 -10.10 -7.89 -22.18
N VAL A 410 -10.88 -7.72 -21.11
CA VAL A 410 -12.26 -8.22 -21.01
C VAL A 410 -13.28 -7.12 -20.69
N ASN A 411 -14.53 -7.36 -21.06
CA ASN A 411 -15.66 -6.47 -20.77
C ASN A 411 -16.20 -6.74 -19.35
N ALA A 412 -15.47 -6.28 -18.34
CA ALA A 412 -15.87 -6.33 -16.94
C ALA A 412 -16.73 -5.10 -16.57
N SER A 413 -17.76 -5.27 -15.74
CA SER A 413 -18.37 -4.13 -15.03
C SER A 413 -17.43 -3.63 -13.95
N ILE A 414 -17.21 -2.31 -13.88
CA ILE A 414 -16.33 -1.67 -12.90
C ILE A 414 -17.17 -0.74 -12.01
N THR A 415 -16.97 -0.82 -10.70
CA THR A 415 -17.68 -0.01 -9.70
C THR A 415 -16.71 0.60 -8.70
N THR A 416 -16.93 1.86 -8.32
CA THR A 416 -16.12 2.57 -7.32
C THR A 416 -16.67 2.23 -5.93
N ALA A 417 -15.90 1.49 -5.13
CA ALA A 417 -16.27 1.13 -3.76
C ALA A 417 -15.75 2.14 -2.71
N VAL A 418 -14.69 2.90 -3.04
CA VAL A 418 -14.22 4.06 -2.27
C VAL A 418 -13.72 5.13 -3.24
N GLY A 419 -14.20 6.36 -3.08
CA GLY A 419 -13.99 7.50 -3.98
C GLY A 419 -15.30 8.01 -4.60
N ASN A 420 -15.23 9.07 -5.41
CA ASN A 420 -16.38 9.59 -6.14
C ASN A 420 -16.65 8.76 -7.42
N GLU A 421 -17.84 8.16 -7.55
CA GLU A 421 -18.27 7.45 -8.76
C GLU A 421 -18.15 8.31 -10.04
N SER A 422 -18.36 9.63 -9.92
CA SER A 422 -18.32 10.59 -11.03
C SER A 422 -16.94 10.70 -11.69
N ALA A 423 -15.87 10.30 -11.01
CA ALA A 423 -14.51 10.27 -11.54
C ALA A 423 -14.27 9.14 -12.55
N LEU A 424 -15.20 8.18 -12.70
CA LEU A 424 -15.06 6.99 -13.53
C LEU A 424 -16.05 7.02 -14.71
N THR A 425 -15.53 7.01 -15.94
CA THR A 425 -16.31 6.85 -17.17
C THR A 425 -15.99 5.51 -17.82
N GLN A 426 -16.90 4.53 -17.72
CA GLN A 426 -16.71 3.19 -18.26
C GLN A 426 -16.97 3.10 -19.78
N TYR A 427 -16.09 2.39 -20.49
CA TYR A 427 -16.23 1.92 -21.87
C TYR A 427 -16.25 0.37 -21.92
N SER A 428 -16.11 -0.23 -23.11
CA SER A 428 -16.36 -1.66 -23.33
C SER A 428 -15.29 -2.63 -22.81
N THR A 429 -14.05 -2.19 -22.60
CA THR A 429 -12.94 -3.05 -22.08
C THR A 429 -12.01 -2.30 -21.12
N TRP A 430 -12.34 -1.05 -20.82
CA TRP A 430 -11.57 -0.11 -20.01
C TRP A 430 -12.48 1.01 -19.51
N ALA A 431 -12.03 1.77 -18.53
CA ALA A 431 -12.67 2.98 -18.05
C ALA A 431 -11.64 4.12 -17.97
N SER A 432 -12.07 5.34 -18.28
CA SER A 432 -11.31 6.55 -17.98
C SER A 432 -11.53 6.92 -16.53
N PHE A 433 -10.45 7.15 -15.79
CA PHE A 433 -10.46 7.59 -14.40
C PHE A 433 -9.79 8.97 -14.30
N VAL A 434 -10.48 9.94 -13.69
CA VAL A 434 -9.97 11.29 -13.41
C VAL A 434 -10.37 11.65 -11.98
N PRO A 435 -9.55 11.36 -10.96
CA PRO A 435 -9.92 11.65 -9.57
C PRO A 435 -9.99 13.16 -9.32
N ASP A 436 -11.00 13.56 -8.56
CA ASP A 436 -11.15 14.92 -8.01
C ASP A 436 -10.44 15.09 -6.64
N SER A 437 -10.17 13.99 -5.97
CA SER A 437 -9.81 13.95 -4.54
C SER A 437 -8.69 12.96 -4.24
N THR A 438 -7.85 13.33 -3.27
CA THR A 438 -6.68 12.57 -2.82
C THR A 438 -7.01 11.46 -1.81
N GLY A 439 -6.05 10.56 -1.55
CA GLY A 439 -6.19 9.46 -0.60
C GLY A 439 -6.62 8.13 -1.24
N PHE A 440 -7.16 7.20 -0.45
CA PHE A 440 -7.42 5.83 -0.91
C PHE A 440 -8.64 5.72 -1.83
N TRP A 441 -8.40 5.25 -3.06
CA TRP A 441 -9.42 4.85 -4.01
C TRP A 441 -9.49 3.32 -4.11
N ARG A 442 -10.71 2.78 -4.25
CA ARG A 442 -10.93 1.34 -4.37
C ARG A 442 -12.00 1.03 -5.40
N PHE A 443 -11.67 0.14 -6.33
CA PHE A 443 -12.56 -0.35 -7.38
C PHE A 443 -12.84 -1.84 -7.20
N GLU A 444 -14.08 -2.24 -7.44
CA GLU A 444 -14.52 -3.63 -7.52
C GLU A 444 -14.97 -3.93 -8.96
N THR A 445 -14.56 -5.08 -9.49
CA THR A 445 -14.76 -5.46 -10.90
C THR A 445 -15.40 -6.84 -11.00
N SER A 446 -16.41 -7.00 -11.86
CA SER A 446 -17.09 -8.27 -12.11
C SER A 446 -17.11 -8.56 -13.61
N TRP A 447 -16.59 -9.71 -14.03
CA TRP A 447 -16.68 -10.21 -15.41
C TRP A 447 -17.30 -11.60 -15.43
N PHE A 448 -18.11 -11.88 -16.45
CA PHE A 448 -18.76 -13.18 -16.66
C PHE A 448 -18.31 -13.76 -17.99
N ASP A 449 -17.64 -14.91 -17.96
CA ASP A 449 -17.24 -15.63 -19.17
C ASP A 449 -18.37 -16.51 -19.68
N THR A 450 -19.02 -16.07 -20.76
CA THR A 450 -20.06 -16.83 -21.45
C THR A 450 -19.58 -18.15 -22.08
N THR A 451 -18.27 -18.39 -22.11
CA THR A 451 -17.65 -19.62 -22.65
C THR A 451 -17.59 -20.74 -21.61
N THR A 452 -17.35 -20.38 -20.34
CA THR A 452 -17.17 -21.33 -19.23
C THR A 452 -18.31 -21.31 -18.21
N ASP A 453 -19.24 -20.34 -18.30
CA ASP A 453 -20.33 -20.07 -17.33
C ASP A 453 -19.81 -19.61 -15.94
N ILE A 454 -18.57 -19.11 -15.88
CA ILE A 454 -17.89 -18.68 -14.65
C ILE A 454 -17.92 -17.15 -14.53
N ARG A 455 -18.14 -16.64 -13.30
CA ARG A 455 -17.93 -15.24 -12.95
C ARG A 455 -16.60 -15.07 -12.22
N PHE A 456 -15.84 -14.07 -12.62
CA PHE A 456 -14.60 -13.62 -11.97
C PHE A 456 -14.85 -12.26 -11.33
N ASP A 457 -14.57 -12.17 -10.03
CA ASP A 457 -14.70 -10.94 -9.24
C ASP A 457 -13.31 -10.52 -8.74
N GLY A 458 -12.96 -9.26 -8.96
CA GLY A 458 -11.64 -8.70 -8.66
C GLY A 458 -11.72 -7.33 -7.99
N THR A 459 -10.62 -6.88 -7.38
CA THR A 459 -10.56 -5.57 -6.72
C THR A 459 -9.21 -4.90 -6.93
N LEU A 460 -9.19 -3.57 -7.03
CA LEU A 460 -7.98 -2.76 -7.04
C LEU A 460 -8.09 -1.67 -5.96
N GLN A 461 -7.04 -1.47 -5.18
CA GLN A 461 -6.92 -0.36 -4.23
C GLN A 461 -5.55 0.30 -4.37
N PHE A 462 -5.54 1.62 -4.40
CA PHE A 462 -4.33 2.45 -4.42
C PHE A 462 -4.61 3.81 -3.78
N GLU A 463 -3.58 4.64 -3.65
CA GLU A 463 -3.67 5.99 -3.12
C GLU A 463 -3.46 7.00 -4.27
N VAL A 464 -4.33 8.01 -4.35
CA VAL A 464 -4.23 9.13 -5.29
C VAL A 464 -3.48 10.27 -4.62
N GLY A 465 -2.39 10.71 -5.27
CA GLY A 465 -1.58 11.83 -4.81
C GLY A 465 -2.19 13.19 -5.16
N TYR A 466 -1.64 14.26 -4.61
CA TYR A 466 -2.01 15.64 -4.92
C TYR A 466 -1.81 15.96 -6.42
N GLY A 467 -2.66 16.83 -6.97
CA GLY A 467 -2.45 17.40 -8.31
C GLY A 467 -1.23 18.34 -8.37
N GLU A 468 -1.01 18.93 -9.55
CA GLU A 468 -0.04 20.04 -9.67
C GLU A 468 -0.57 21.29 -8.95
N LEU A 469 0.35 22.09 -8.39
CA LEU A 469 0.03 23.35 -7.73
C LEU A 469 -0.71 24.29 -8.69
N ALA A 470 -1.87 24.79 -8.29
CA ALA A 470 -2.68 25.71 -9.08
C ALA A 470 -3.00 27.03 -8.37
N LEU A 471 -2.98 27.05 -7.04
CA LEU A 471 -3.28 28.22 -6.21
C LEU A 471 -2.37 28.26 -4.98
N ILE A 472 -1.86 29.46 -4.69
CA ILE A 472 -1.21 29.81 -3.42
C ILE A 472 -2.08 30.89 -2.76
N THR A 473 -2.38 30.76 -1.47
CA THR A 473 -3.05 31.81 -0.68
C THR A 473 -2.17 32.25 0.48
N LEU A 474 -2.04 33.56 0.67
CA LEU A 474 -1.31 34.19 1.77
C LEU A 474 -2.30 34.90 2.70
N ASP A 475 -2.03 34.87 4.00
CA ASP A 475 -2.75 35.70 4.96
C ASP A 475 -2.27 37.16 4.90
N GLY A 476 -3.13 38.09 5.33
CA GLY A 476 -2.75 39.50 5.54
C GLY A 476 -3.23 40.53 4.50
N GLN A 477 -3.94 40.15 3.44
CA GLN A 477 -4.29 41.10 2.36
C GLN A 477 -5.01 42.38 2.84
N GLY A 478 -4.38 43.53 2.62
CA GLY A 478 -4.88 44.84 3.05
C GLY A 478 -4.77 45.12 4.55
N SER A 479 -4.02 44.29 5.30
CA SER A 479 -3.84 44.47 6.75
C SER A 479 -2.88 45.60 7.07
N LYS A 480 -3.14 46.30 8.17
CA LYS A 480 -2.22 47.27 8.76
C LYS A 480 -1.42 46.59 9.89
N ILE A 481 -0.10 46.67 9.82
CA ILE A 481 0.83 46.20 10.85
C ILE A 481 1.77 47.34 11.28
N ALA A 482 2.52 47.13 12.36
CA ALA A 482 3.56 48.06 12.80
C ALA A 482 4.94 47.56 12.37
N ALA A 483 5.89 48.47 12.15
CA ALA A 483 7.29 48.14 12.02
C ALA A 483 7.79 47.42 13.29
N ASP A 484 8.85 46.64 13.15
CA ASP A 484 9.44 45.80 14.21
C ASP A 484 8.56 44.62 14.70
N ILE A 485 7.28 44.50 14.28
CA ILE A 485 6.42 43.35 14.58
C ILE A 485 6.47 42.30 13.46
N ALA A 486 6.73 41.04 13.83
CA ALA A 486 6.68 39.90 12.90
C ALA A 486 5.24 39.58 12.48
N PHE A 487 4.99 39.51 11.17
CA PHE A 487 3.73 39.09 10.57
C PHE A 487 3.88 37.74 9.86
N ASP A 488 3.05 36.76 10.22
CA ASP A 488 3.05 35.43 9.60
C ASP A 488 2.16 35.42 8.35
N LEU A 489 2.76 35.11 7.20
CA LEU A 489 2.08 35.08 5.90
C LEU A 489 1.36 33.74 5.64
N ASN A 490 1.63 32.72 6.48
CA ASN A 490 0.87 31.47 6.59
C ASN A 490 0.45 30.84 5.23
N PRO A 491 1.41 30.55 4.33
CA PRO A 491 1.12 30.14 2.96
C PRO A 491 0.41 28.79 2.89
N HIS A 492 -0.76 28.76 2.25
CA HIS A 492 -1.48 27.53 1.90
C HIS A 492 -1.42 27.27 0.40
N PHE A 493 -1.38 26.00 0.03
CA PHE A 493 -1.16 25.51 -1.34
C PHE A 493 -2.33 24.62 -1.75
N TYR A 494 -2.89 24.82 -2.95
CA TYR A 494 -4.00 24.01 -3.46
C TYR A 494 -3.79 23.59 -4.91
N ASP A 495 -4.23 22.39 -5.25
CA ASP A 495 -4.31 21.93 -6.64
C ASP A 495 -5.57 22.47 -7.35
N ALA A 496 -5.70 22.17 -8.64
CA ALA A 496 -6.82 22.65 -9.47
C ALA A 496 -8.21 22.16 -9.03
N TYR A 497 -8.28 21.21 -8.09
CA TYR A 497 -9.51 20.64 -7.52
C TYR A 497 -9.73 21.05 -6.06
N GLY A 498 -8.81 21.82 -5.47
CA GLY A 498 -8.88 22.31 -4.10
C GLY A 498 -8.30 21.37 -3.04
N ASN A 499 -7.55 20.32 -3.42
CA ASN A 499 -6.82 19.50 -2.45
C ASN A 499 -5.61 20.29 -1.95
N GLN A 500 -5.40 20.33 -0.63
CA GLN A 500 -4.30 21.05 -0.01
C GLN A 500 -2.96 20.30 -0.17
N LEU A 501 -1.92 20.97 -0.68
CA LEU A 501 -0.54 20.47 -0.73
C LEU A 501 0.25 20.93 0.50
N TYR A 502 1.40 20.28 0.71
CA TYR A 502 2.35 20.54 1.78
C TYR A 502 3.78 20.57 1.22
N ASP A 503 4.74 21.07 2.01
CA ASP A 503 6.18 21.08 1.73
C ASP A 503 6.60 21.73 0.38
N ILE A 504 5.78 22.68 -0.11
CA ILE A 504 6.10 23.48 -1.31
C ILE A 504 7.15 24.55 -0.96
N GLY A 505 8.30 24.48 -1.62
CA GLY A 505 9.31 25.53 -1.55
C GLY A 505 8.87 26.80 -2.28
N LEU A 506 8.80 27.91 -1.56
CA LEU A 506 8.44 29.23 -2.08
C LEU A 506 9.70 30.08 -2.36
N ASN A 507 9.69 30.77 -3.50
CA ASN A 507 10.50 31.96 -3.71
C ASN A 507 9.68 33.18 -3.26
N TRP A 508 10.34 34.15 -2.61
CA TRP A 508 9.71 35.35 -2.06
C TRP A 508 10.37 36.61 -2.59
N THR A 509 9.58 37.54 -3.09
CA THR A 509 10.04 38.91 -3.44
C THR A 509 9.24 39.94 -2.65
N ILE A 510 9.93 40.95 -2.12
CA ILE A 510 9.36 42.02 -1.31
C ILE A 510 9.73 43.35 -1.99
N ASP A 511 8.73 44.12 -2.39
CA ASP A 511 8.85 45.37 -3.17
C ASP A 511 9.67 45.22 -4.46
N GLY A 512 9.76 43.99 -4.98
CA GLY A 512 10.52 43.61 -6.18
C GLY A 512 11.87 42.94 -5.91
N GLU A 513 12.41 43.00 -4.70
CA GLU A 513 13.71 42.44 -4.33
C GLU A 513 13.61 41.00 -3.78
N ASP A 514 14.56 40.13 -4.12
CA ASP A 514 14.57 38.72 -3.70
C ASP A 514 14.88 38.58 -2.19
N SER A 515 13.86 38.18 -1.44
CA SER A 515 13.90 37.98 0.01
C SER A 515 13.77 36.49 0.39
N THR A 516 13.90 35.57 -0.59
CA THR A 516 13.64 34.13 -0.42
C THR A 516 14.41 33.52 0.74
N LEU A 517 15.69 33.84 0.90
CA LEU A 517 16.53 33.29 1.96
C LEU A 517 16.09 33.77 3.36
N GLU A 518 15.70 35.05 3.49
CA GLU A 518 15.24 35.60 4.77
C GLU A 518 13.92 34.95 5.18
N MET A 519 12.95 34.91 4.27
CA MET A 519 11.62 34.34 4.51
C MET A 519 11.64 32.83 4.82
N ILE A 520 12.60 32.09 4.27
CA ILE A 520 12.82 30.68 4.64
C ILE A 520 13.42 30.55 6.04
N LEU A 521 14.37 31.42 6.41
CA LEU A 521 14.99 31.40 7.75
C LEU A 521 14.03 31.86 8.85
N SER A 522 13.09 32.76 8.54
CA SER A 522 12.05 33.26 9.45
C SER A 522 10.77 32.42 9.48
N GLN A 523 10.72 31.30 8.74
CA GLN A 523 9.55 30.40 8.65
C GLN A 523 8.28 31.11 8.15
N ASN A 524 8.41 31.88 7.07
CA ASN A 524 7.37 32.70 6.43
C ASN A 524 6.92 33.94 7.23
N GLN A 525 7.62 34.29 8.31
CA GLN A 525 7.34 35.50 9.09
C GLN A 525 8.14 36.69 8.53
N TRP A 526 7.46 37.75 8.12
CA TRP A 526 8.11 38.99 7.67
C TRP A 526 8.18 40.00 8.81
N ILE A 527 9.32 40.69 8.96
CA ILE A 527 9.52 41.76 9.95
C ILE A 527 9.79 43.07 9.19
N PRO A 528 8.78 43.90 8.88
CA PRO A 528 8.98 45.15 8.17
C PRO A 528 10.01 46.05 8.86
N THR A 529 10.94 46.59 8.07
CA THR A 529 11.98 47.53 8.47
C THR A 529 11.59 48.99 8.28
N THR A 530 10.75 49.25 7.29
CA THR A 530 10.34 50.58 6.81
C THR A 530 8.83 50.75 6.90
N VAL A 531 8.38 52.01 6.93
CA VAL A 531 6.94 52.37 6.88
C VAL A 531 6.48 52.65 5.46
N GLY A 532 5.24 52.30 5.14
CA GLY A 532 4.68 52.48 3.80
C GLY A 532 3.60 51.48 3.42
N SER A 533 3.45 51.28 2.11
CA SER A 533 2.70 50.17 1.52
C SER A 533 3.72 49.22 0.90
N HIS A 534 3.68 47.96 1.29
CA HIS A 534 4.63 46.93 0.87
C HIS A 534 3.91 45.84 0.08
N GLU A 535 4.55 45.39 -1.00
CA GLU A 535 4.06 44.29 -1.83
C GLU A 535 4.93 43.05 -1.62
N ILE A 536 4.33 41.98 -1.11
CA ILE A 536 4.99 40.69 -0.91
C ILE A 536 4.39 39.69 -1.89
N GLN A 537 5.26 39.09 -2.70
CA GLN A 537 4.88 38.07 -3.67
C GLN A 537 5.55 36.73 -3.32
N ALA A 538 4.73 35.68 -3.20
CA ALA A 538 5.16 34.30 -3.10
C ALA A 538 5.01 33.62 -4.47
N ASN A 539 6.01 32.86 -4.91
CA ASN A 539 6.01 32.16 -6.19
C ASN A 539 6.55 30.72 -6.04
N ALA A 540 5.81 29.74 -6.58
CA ALA A 540 6.27 28.37 -6.75
C ALA A 540 5.73 27.78 -8.06
N ALA A 541 6.57 27.05 -8.80
CA ALA A 541 6.23 26.38 -10.07
C ALA A 541 5.63 27.30 -11.16
N GLY A 542 5.74 28.64 -11.04
CA GLY A 542 5.13 29.60 -11.96
C GLY A 542 3.72 30.06 -11.54
N ILE A 543 3.15 29.49 -10.48
CA ILE A 543 2.01 30.05 -9.76
C ILE A 543 2.54 31.09 -8.77
N PHE A 544 1.85 32.22 -8.65
CA PHE A 544 2.20 33.25 -7.68
C PHE A 544 0.96 33.77 -6.95
N SER A 545 1.19 34.30 -5.74
CA SER A 545 0.22 35.04 -4.93
C SER A 545 0.88 36.33 -4.46
N ILE A 546 0.11 37.42 -4.46
CA ILE A 546 0.57 38.74 -4.04
C ILE A 546 -0.29 39.17 -2.86
N VAL A 547 0.37 39.70 -1.82
CA VAL A 547 -0.27 40.32 -0.67
C VAL A 547 0.29 41.73 -0.46
N THR A 548 -0.60 42.70 -0.25
CA THR A 548 -0.25 44.10 0.01
C THR A 548 -0.51 44.41 1.48
N LEU A 549 0.51 44.87 2.18
CA LEU A 549 0.47 45.22 3.61
C LEU A 549 0.76 46.71 3.81
N SER A 550 0.13 47.33 4.80
CA SER A 550 0.43 48.71 5.20
C SER A 550 1.17 48.72 6.53
N VAL A 551 2.35 49.33 6.56
CA VAL A 551 3.21 49.42 7.74
C VAL A 551 3.18 50.84 8.29
N SER A 552 2.74 51.00 9.55
CA SER A 552 3.03 52.20 10.35
C SER A 552 4.26 52.00 11.22
N ALA A 553 4.82 53.07 11.81
CA ALA A 553 5.98 52.95 12.70
C ALA A 553 5.73 51.97 13.85
N GLY A 554 6.82 51.42 14.39
CA GLY A 554 6.79 50.57 15.58
C GLY A 554 6.45 51.33 16.86
N ASN A 555 6.58 50.65 18.01
CA ASN A 555 6.43 51.27 19.33
C ASN A 555 7.40 52.46 19.46
N ALA A 556 6.95 53.56 20.07
CA ALA A 556 7.78 54.75 20.22
C ALA A 556 9.03 54.45 21.07
N ARG A 557 10.21 54.84 20.56
CA ARG A 557 11.48 54.81 21.31
C ARG A 557 12.04 56.19 21.63
N THR A 558 11.74 57.19 20.81
CA THR A 558 12.09 58.60 21.05
C THR A 558 10.90 59.49 20.68
N LEU A 559 10.65 60.56 21.42
CA LEU A 559 9.74 61.63 21.02
C LEU A 559 10.54 62.83 20.47
N ILE A 560 10.05 63.42 19.39
CA ILE A 560 10.64 64.56 18.68
C ILE A 560 9.59 65.67 18.58
N THR A 561 10.00 66.92 18.81
CA THR A 561 9.15 68.12 18.75
C THR A 561 10.00 69.36 18.48
N GLU A 562 9.38 70.44 18.01
CA GLU A 562 10.02 71.72 17.70
C GLU A 562 10.41 72.56 18.94
N TYR A 563 9.85 72.27 20.13
CA TYR A 563 10.09 73.04 21.37
C TYR A 563 11.24 72.50 22.24
N ASP A 564 12.28 71.93 21.61
CA ASP A 564 13.42 71.31 22.30
C ASP A 564 14.26 72.28 23.16
N GLU A 565 14.20 73.58 22.89
CA GLU A 565 14.86 74.63 23.69
C GLU A 565 13.95 75.20 24.81
N GLY A 566 12.70 74.77 24.89
CA GLY A 566 11.70 75.20 25.86
C GLY A 566 10.35 75.54 25.21
N PHE A 567 9.27 75.39 25.99
CA PHE A 567 7.90 75.68 25.57
C PHE A 567 7.34 76.83 26.42
N ILE A 568 6.87 77.90 25.80
CA ILE A 568 6.34 79.10 26.48
C ILE A 568 4.89 79.32 26.05
N VAL A 569 3.98 79.49 27.00
CA VAL A 569 2.54 79.66 26.76
C VAL A 569 1.94 80.71 27.69
N GLU A 570 0.90 81.40 27.24
CA GLU A 570 0.10 82.31 28.08
C GLU A 570 -1.04 81.54 28.78
N ALA A 571 -1.33 81.87 30.03
CA ALA A 571 -2.41 81.24 30.79
C ALA A 571 -3.80 81.55 30.17
N GLY A 572 -4.63 80.51 30.04
CA GLY A 572 -5.94 80.58 29.38
C GLY A 572 -5.89 80.56 27.84
N VAL A 573 -4.70 80.64 27.22
CA VAL A 573 -4.53 80.58 25.76
C VAL A 573 -4.12 79.15 25.33
N PRO A 574 -4.82 78.52 24.38
CA PRO A 574 -4.42 77.22 23.85
C PRO A 574 -3.24 77.38 22.88
N ALA A 575 -2.10 76.80 23.22
CA ALA A 575 -0.92 76.68 22.37
C ALA A 575 -0.84 75.28 21.75
N GLU A 576 -0.36 75.17 20.51
CA GLU A 576 -0.18 73.89 19.82
C GLU A 576 1.28 73.43 19.84
N ILE A 577 1.47 72.12 19.94
CA ILE A 577 2.75 71.44 19.86
C ILE A 577 2.62 70.19 18.99
N PHE A 578 3.49 70.06 17.98
CA PHE A 578 3.59 68.87 17.16
C PHE A 578 4.58 67.89 17.79
N ILE A 579 4.20 66.61 17.81
CA ILE A 579 4.98 65.54 18.43
C ILE A 579 5.02 64.36 17.44
N GLN A 580 6.24 63.89 17.17
CA GLN A 580 6.51 62.70 16.39
C GLN A 580 7.14 61.61 17.26
N ILE A 581 6.80 60.36 16.97
CA ILE A 581 7.51 59.19 17.48
C ILE A 581 8.59 58.78 16.48
N ALA A 582 9.72 58.30 16.98
CA ALA A 582 10.69 57.51 16.23
C ALA A 582 10.78 56.11 16.85
N ASP A 583 10.66 55.06 16.02
CA ASP A 583 10.80 53.66 16.46
C ASP A 583 12.27 53.21 16.55
N THR A 584 12.52 51.91 16.77
CA THR A 584 13.89 51.39 16.94
C THR A 584 14.74 51.47 15.67
N ARG A 585 14.11 51.62 14.50
CA ARG A 585 14.72 51.74 13.18
C ARG A 585 14.66 53.18 12.63
N GLN A 586 14.26 54.14 13.46
CA GLN A 586 14.12 55.57 13.13
C GLN A 586 13.00 55.90 12.12
N ASN A 587 12.00 55.02 11.93
CA ASN A 587 10.81 55.40 11.18
C ASN A 587 10.03 56.44 11.99
N LEU A 588 9.59 57.51 11.32
CA LEU A 588 8.83 58.60 11.93
C LEU A 588 7.32 58.41 11.73
N ALA A 589 6.55 58.64 12.78
CA ALA A 589 5.09 58.77 12.70
C ALA A 589 4.60 59.90 13.63
N PRO A 590 3.41 60.49 13.36
CA PRO A 590 2.78 61.41 14.30
C PRO A 590 2.44 60.69 15.62
N ALA A 591 2.64 61.34 16.75
CA ALA A 591 2.34 60.76 18.07
C ALA A 591 0.84 60.89 18.38
N GLU A 592 0.13 59.76 18.42
CA GLU A 592 -1.34 59.72 18.55
C GLU A 592 -1.82 59.35 19.97
N GLU A 593 -0.94 58.88 20.87
CA GLU A 593 -1.30 58.46 22.24
C GLU A 593 -0.37 59.05 23.32
N VAL A 594 0.02 60.32 23.18
CA VAL A 594 0.88 61.02 24.15
C VAL A 594 0.14 61.27 25.47
N SER A 595 0.81 60.96 26.57
CA SER A 595 0.40 61.27 27.93
C SER A 595 1.40 62.22 28.60
N THR A 596 1.03 62.86 29.71
CA THR A 596 1.90 63.80 30.43
C THR A 596 1.77 63.70 31.94
N THR A 597 2.80 64.15 32.66
CA THR A 597 2.91 64.15 34.13
C THR A 597 2.34 65.41 34.80
N ILE A 598 2.01 66.46 34.01
CA ILE A 598 1.51 67.74 34.55
C ILE A 598 0.09 67.63 35.10
N SER A 599 -0.24 68.40 36.14
CA SER A 599 -1.58 68.39 36.75
C SER A 599 -2.57 69.22 35.93
N ASN A 600 -3.80 68.72 35.77
CA ASN A 600 -4.95 69.43 35.19
C ASN A 600 -5.31 70.74 35.93
N GLU A 601 -4.77 70.96 37.13
CA GLU A 601 -4.83 72.21 37.87
C GLU A 601 -3.82 73.25 37.34
N THR A 602 -2.64 72.81 36.91
CA THR A 602 -1.56 73.66 36.35
C THR A 602 -1.77 73.98 34.87
N GLY A 603 -2.29 73.02 34.10
CA GLY A 603 -2.62 73.16 32.68
C GLY A 603 -3.29 71.90 32.13
N ILE A 604 -3.96 72.01 30.98
CA ILE A 604 -4.61 70.89 30.29
C ILE A 604 -3.79 70.53 29.05
N PHE A 605 -3.59 69.24 28.80
CA PHE A 605 -2.94 68.71 27.60
C PHE A 605 -3.87 67.69 26.91
N GLU A 606 -4.26 67.95 25.67
CA GLU A 606 -5.22 67.12 24.92
C GLU A 606 -4.94 67.09 23.40
N PRO A 607 -5.46 66.10 22.63
CA PRO A 607 -5.21 66.02 21.19
C PRO A 607 -5.83 67.21 20.44
N SER A 608 -5.07 67.82 19.53
CA SER A 608 -5.55 68.95 18.74
C SER A 608 -6.47 68.53 17.59
N THR A 609 -7.37 69.44 17.20
CA THR A 609 -8.14 69.34 15.95
C THR A 609 -7.32 69.60 14.68
N SER A 610 -6.10 70.15 14.79
CA SER A 610 -5.26 70.55 13.64
C SER A 610 -4.68 69.36 12.85
N GLY A 611 -4.49 68.20 13.50
CA GLY A 611 -4.07 66.97 12.82
C GLY A 611 -3.52 65.89 13.75
N ARG A 612 -3.25 64.70 13.19
CA ARG A 612 -2.57 63.62 13.92
C ARG A 612 -1.15 64.06 14.29
N GLY A 613 -0.72 63.82 15.53
CA GLY A 613 0.54 64.31 16.07
C GLY A 613 0.50 65.74 16.62
N TYR A 614 -0.56 66.52 16.40
CA TYR A 614 -0.74 67.83 17.03
C TYR A 614 -1.46 67.67 18.37
N TRP A 615 -0.93 68.31 19.39
CA TRP A 615 -1.49 68.36 20.74
C TRP A 615 -1.65 69.82 21.15
N THR A 616 -2.68 70.09 21.95
CA THR A 616 -2.95 71.42 22.50
C THR A 616 -2.63 71.41 23.98
N PHE A 617 -1.82 72.38 24.42
CA PHE A 617 -1.62 72.69 25.82
C PHE A 617 -2.28 74.02 26.16
N THR A 618 -3.03 74.08 27.25
CA THR A 618 -3.58 75.33 27.81
C THR A 618 -3.09 75.48 29.24
N GLY A 619 -2.19 76.44 29.46
CA GLY A 619 -1.68 76.76 30.79
C GLY A 619 -2.75 77.42 31.67
N LYS A 620 -2.65 77.24 32.98
CA LYS A 620 -3.56 77.87 33.97
C LYS A 620 -2.84 78.58 35.10
N ILE A 621 -1.83 77.97 35.69
CA ILE A 621 -1.09 78.55 36.82
C ILE A 621 0.28 79.01 36.32
N ALA A 622 0.50 80.32 36.29
CA ALA A 622 1.75 80.92 35.84
C ALA A 622 2.95 80.45 36.68
N GLY A 623 4.09 80.21 36.04
CA GLY A 623 5.29 79.65 36.66
C GLY A 623 6.15 78.82 35.70
N GLN A 624 7.23 78.26 36.22
CA GLN A 624 8.10 77.32 35.51
C GLN A 624 7.87 75.89 35.98
N TYR A 625 7.75 74.98 35.03
CA TYR A 625 7.41 73.58 35.21
C TYR A 625 8.21 72.71 34.23
N GLU A 626 8.19 71.40 34.43
CA GLU A 626 8.77 70.44 33.49
C GLU A 626 7.64 69.62 32.87
N LEU A 627 7.38 69.83 31.57
CA LEU A 627 6.38 69.09 30.81
C LEU A 627 7.01 67.80 30.30
N THR A 628 6.85 66.71 31.05
CA THR A 628 7.21 65.37 30.58
C THR A 628 6.10 64.81 29.70
N LEU A 629 6.47 64.40 28.50
CA LEU A 629 5.65 63.76 27.47
C LEU A 629 6.06 62.28 27.39
N VAL A 630 5.07 61.37 27.37
CA VAL A 630 5.30 59.92 27.40
C VAL A 630 4.36 59.20 26.43
N GLN A 631 4.91 58.38 25.54
CA GLN A 631 4.19 57.37 24.74
C GLN A 631 5.03 56.09 24.68
N ASP A 632 4.42 54.92 24.85
CA ASP A 632 5.08 53.60 24.88
C ASP A 632 6.25 53.54 25.90
N GLU A 633 7.49 53.36 25.43
CA GLU A 633 8.72 53.47 26.24
C GLU A 633 9.51 54.77 25.95
N ALA A 634 8.94 55.71 25.19
CA ALA A 634 9.56 56.98 24.85
C ALA A 634 9.12 58.09 25.83
N GLU A 635 10.10 58.71 26.48
CA GLU A 635 9.93 59.83 27.41
C GLU A 635 10.74 61.03 26.93
N LYS A 636 10.14 62.22 26.96
CA LYS A 636 10.78 63.49 26.60
C LYS A 636 10.30 64.56 27.58
N THR A 637 11.21 65.25 28.24
CA THR A 637 10.88 66.38 29.12
C THR A 637 11.26 67.68 28.44
N LEU A 638 10.36 68.67 28.51
CA LEU A 638 10.55 70.04 28.03
C LEU A 638 10.40 71.00 29.21
N SER A 639 11.28 71.99 29.33
CA SER A 639 11.07 73.08 30.29
C SER A 639 9.92 73.97 29.81
N LEU A 640 8.86 74.03 30.59
CA LEU A 640 7.61 74.74 30.31
C LEU A 640 7.55 76.03 31.14
N THR A 641 7.36 77.17 30.50
CA THR A 641 7.03 78.44 31.17
C THR A 641 5.60 78.82 30.84
N ILE A 642 4.76 78.95 31.87
CA ILE A 642 3.41 79.52 31.76
C ILE A 642 3.51 80.97 32.22
N GLU A 643 3.28 81.92 31.32
CA GLU A 643 3.19 83.34 31.64
C GLU A 643 1.73 83.71 31.98
N PRO A 644 1.47 84.74 32.83
CA PRO A 644 0.11 85.24 33.06
C PRO A 644 -0.53 85.72 31.75
N GLY A 645 -1.80 85.38 31.53
CA GLY A 645 -2.54 85.81 30.33
C GLY A 645 -2.96 87.29 30.39
N GLU A 646 -3.74 87.73 29.38
CA GLU A 646 -4.35 89.07 29.43
C GLU A 646 -5.18 89.26 30.71
N ALA A 647 -4.94 90.37 31.41
CA ALA A 647 -5.68 90.71 32.61
C ALA A 647 -7.15 90.98 32.28
N VAL A 648 -8.06 90.34 33.00
CA VAL A 648 -9.52 90.54 32.88
C VAL A 648 -10.13 91.29 34.07
N GLN A 649 -9.40 91.37 35.18
CA GLN A 649 -9.77 92.13 36.39
C GLN A 649 -8.58 92.93 36.93
N LEU A 650 -8.89 94.00 37.66
CA LEU A 650 -7.90 94.91 38.24
C LEU A 650 -8.21 95.11 39.72
N PHE A 651 -7.23 94.87 40.57
CA PHE A 651 -7.34 95.01 42.01
C PHE A 651 -6.45 96.14 42.51
N GLY A 652 -7.03 97.02 43.32
CA GLY A 652 -6.31 98.01 44.10
C GLY A 652 -6.47 97.69 45.58
N MET A 653 -5.37 97.72 46.35
CA MET A 653 -5.37 97.52 47.80
C MET A 653 -4.53 98.60 48.46
N ILE A 654 -5.05 99.22 49.53
CA ILE A 654 -4.31 100.19 50.33
C ILE A 654 -3.79 99.53 51.62
N ASP A 655 -2.51 99.71 51.91
CA ASP A 655 -1.88 99.26 53.16
C ASP A 655 -2.25 100.21 54.34
N GLY A 656 -3.44 100.04 54.89
CA GLY A 656 -3.93 100.73 56.09
C GLY A 656 -5.45 100.89 56.14
N THR A 657 -6.00 101.25 57.31
CA THR A 657 -7.45 101.44 57.52
C THR A 657 -7.82 102.77 58.18
N ASP A 658 -7.02 103.24 59.13
CA ASP A 658 -7.40 104.31 60.07
C ASP A 658 -6.67 105.63 59.71
N PHE A 659 -6.97 106.18 58.53
CA PHE A 659 -6.27 107.35 57.99
C PHE A 659 -6.76 108.67 58.58
N GLN A 660 -5.83 109.59 58.88
CA GLN A 660 -6.13 110.97 59.26
C GLN A 660 -5.77 111.94 58.13
N GLN A 661 -6.47 113.07 58.08
CA GLN A 661 -6.18 114.13 57.10
C GLN A 661 -4.79 114.74 57.35
N GLY A 662 -3.84 114.45 56.46
CA GLY A 662 -2.41 114.77 56.57
C GLY A 662 -1.49 113.55 56.50
N ASP A 663 -2.03 112.33 56.52
CA ASP A 663 -1.24 111.10 56.33
C ASP A 663 -0.94 110.81 54.84
N TYR A 664 -0.14 109.77 54.60
CA TYR A 664 0.13 109.18 53.30
C TYR A 664 -0.30 107.70 53.31
N ALA A 665 -0.85 107.23 52.19
CA ALA A 665 -1.26 105.83 52.01
C ALA A 665 -0.51 105.18 50.84
N LEU A 666 -0.15 103.90 50.99
CA LEU A 666 0.43 103.10 49.91
C LEU A 666 -0.65 102.27 49.23
N LEU A 667 -0.86 102.50 47.94
CA LEU A 667 -1.79 101.78 47.07
C LEU A 667 -1.01 100.84 46.17
N ARG A 668 -1.28 99.54 46.29
CA ARG A 668 -0.78 98.52 45.36
C ARG A 668 -1.83 98.17 44.32
N ILE A 669 -1.40 97.95 43.09
CA ILE A 669 -2.28 97.68 41.95
C ILE A 669 -1.74 96.52 41.14
N TYR A 670 -2.55 95.46 41.00
CA TYR A 670 -2.22 94.30 40.20
C TYR A 670 -3.42 93.85 39.34
N GLY A 671 -3.11 93.36 38.15
CA GLY A 671 -4.09 92.71 37.27
C GLY A 671 -4.27 91.25 37.69
N VAL A 672 -5.41 90.67 37.31
CA VAL A 672 -5.66 89.23 37.41
C VAL A 672 -6.21 88.75 36.07
N ASP A 673 -5.63 87.68 35.54
CA ASP A 673 -6.04 87.05 34.28
C ASP A 673 -7.29 86.15 34.44
N GLY A 674 -7.67 85.45 33.37
CA GLY A 674 -8.85 84.59 33.36
C GLY A 674 -8.81 83.39 34.32
N GLU A 675 -7.62 82.88 34.64
CA GLU A 675 -7.42 81.68 35.48
C GLU A 675 -7.01 82.03 36.93
N GLY A 676 -6.64 83.28 37.19
CA GLY A 676 -6.39 83.82 38.53
C GLY A 676 -4.95 84.24 38.82
N ASN A 677 -4.07 84.29 37.81
CA ASN A 677 -2.67 84.68 38.00
C ASN A 677 -2.53 86.19 38.16
N THR A 678 -1.53 86.60 38.94
CA THR A 678 -1.20 88.02 39.12
C THR A 678 -0.46 88.57 37.90
N VAL A 679 -1.14 89.40 37.12
CA VAL A 679 -0.55 90.14 36.00
C VAL A 679 0.06 91.43 36.53
N LYS A 680 1.34 91.67 36.22
CA LYS A 680 2.03 92.89 36.65
C LYS A 680 1.50 94.10 35.87
N VAL A 681 1.10 95.14 36.60
CA VAL A 681 0.60 96.39 36.03
C VAL A 681 1.76 97.28 35.59
N GLU A 682 1.64 97.91 34.43
CA GLU A 682 2.63 98.85 33.90
C GLU A 682 2.30 100.29 34.33
N PRO A 683 3.29 101.07 34.83
CA PRO A 683 3.02 102.42 35.31
C PRO A 683 2.66 103.41 34.18
N GLU A 684 3.22 103.23 32.98
CA GLU A 684 2.98 104.13 31.84
C GLU A 684 1.54 104.09 31.33
N ASN A 685 0.88 102.93 31.44
CA ASN A 685 -0.49 102.68 30.98
C ASN A 685 -1.53 102.82 32.10
N THR A 686 -1.14 103.25 33.30
CA THR A 686 -2.00 103.31 34.49
C THR A 686 -2.35 104.75 34.86
N THR A 687 -3.64 105.04 35.05
CA THR A 687 -4.10 106.33 35.60
C THR A 687 -4.90 106.12 36.88
N ILE A 688 -4.65 106.97 37.87
CA ILE A 688 -5.27 106.90 39.20
C ILE A 688 -5.88 108.27 39.51
N SER A 689 -7.08 108.28 40.11
CA SER A 689 -7.77 109.49 40.54
C SER A 689 -8.39 109.28 41.92
N CYS A 690 -7.80 109.91 42.93
CA CYS A 690 -8.23 109.80 44.32
C CYS A 690 -9.03 111.03 44.79
N THR A 691 -10.11 110.80 45.54
CA THR A 691 -10.92 111.89 46.13
C THR A 691 -10.31 112.45 47.42
N SER A 692 -9.28 111.80 47.96
CA SER A 692 -8.45 112.21 49.11
C SER A 692 -7.37 113.25 48.74
N GLY A 693 -6.73 113.15 47.57
CA GLY A 693 -5.62 114.03 47.18
C GLY A 693 -4.82 113.49 46.00
N SER A 694 -3.54 113.90 45.93
CA SER A 694 -2.58 113.57 44.88
C SER A 694 -2.16 112.11 44.90
N THR A 695 -1.61 111.60 43.78
CA THR A 695 -0.97 110.27 43.72
C THR A 695 0.36 110.33 42.97
N GLU A 696 1.38 109.65 43.49
CA GLU A 696 2.72 109.57 42.91
C GLU A 696 3.17 108.10 42.79
N PHE A 697 3.91 107.75 41.74
CA PHE A 697 4.41 106.38 41.56
C PHE A 697 5.73 106.19 42.32
N ILE A 698 5.84 105.11 43.10
CA ILE A 698 7.09 104.80 43.82
C ILE A 698 7.91 103.77 43.03
N THR A 699 7.39 102.55 42.90
CA THR A 699 8.12 101.43 42.29
C THR A 699 7.19 100.23 42.08
N GLY A 700 7.54 99.38 41.10
CA GLY A 700 6.85 98.09 40.88
C GLY A 700 5.36 98.24 40.62
N ASP A 701 4.56 97.81 41.60
CA ASP A 701 3.11 97.78 41.65
C ASP A 701 2.51 98.86 42.59
N THR A 702 3.34 99.77 43.13
CA THR A 702 3.01 100.60 44.29
C THR A 702 3.07 102.11 44.01
N TRP A 703 2.01 102.81 44.40
CA TRP A 703 1.82 104.25 44.35
C TRP A 703 1.57 104.83 45.75
N GLU A 704 2.02 106.05 45.99
CA GLU A 704 1.66 106.83 47.18
C GLU A 704 0.40 107.67 46.92
N ILE A 705 -0.44 107.85 47.94
CA ILE A 705 -1.61 108.74 47.94
C ILE A 705 -1.45 109.77 49.07
N GLU A 706 -1.50 111.06 48.73
CA GLU A 706 -1.49 112.16 49.69
C GLU A 706 -2.91 112.37 50.26
N ILE A 707 -3.10 112.25 51.59
CA ILE A 707 -4.44 112.28 52.21
C ILE A 707 -4.83 113.71 52.62
N SER A 708 -4.91 114.59 51.61
CA SER A 708 -5.22 116.02 51.79
C SER A 708 -6.65 116.34 52.30
N LYS A 709 -7.62 115.41 52.17
CA LYS A 709 -9.06 115.65 52.40
C LYS A 709 -9.72 114.55 53.24
N SER A 710 -10.20 114.93 54.43
CA SER A 710 -11.03 114.06 55.28
C SER A 710 -12.41 113.77 54.69
N GLY A 711 -13.02 112.66 55.12
CA GLY A 711 -14.38 112.26 54.79
C GLY A 711 -14.59 110.76 54.92
N LEU A 712 -15.85 110.36 55.13
CA LEU A 712 -16.27 108.98 54.89
C LEU A 712 -16.37 108.74 53.37
N ASP A 713 -16.25 107.48 52.95
CA ASP A 713 -16.33 107.04 51.54
C ASP A 713 -15.34 107.80 50.63
N ARG A 714 -14.09 108.01 51.07
CA ARG A 714 -13.00 108.43 50.16
C ARG A 714 -12.68 107.26 49.22
N SER A 715 -12.21 107.57 48.02
CA SER A 715 -12.02 106.56 46.99
C SER A 715 -10.90 106.89 46.02
N CYS A 716 -10.20 105.85 45.56
CA CYS A 716 -9.29 105.92 44.42
C CYS A 716 -9.86 105.09 43.26
N THR A 717 -10.19 105.76 42.16
CA THR A 717 -10.51 105.11 40.89
C THR A 717 -9.22 104.87 40.13
N ILE A 718 -9.04 103.65 39.65
CA ILE A 718 -7.85 103.16 38.96
C ILE A 718 -8.28 102.67 37.58
N THR A 719 -7.51 103.02 36.55
CA THR A 719 -7.72 102.53 35.18
C THR A 719 -6.40 102.06 34.57
N TRP A 720 -6.37 100.86 34.01
CA TRP A 720 -5.22 100.31 33.26
C TRP A 720 -5.73 99.41 32.14
N ASN A 721 -5.17 99.55 30.92
CA ASN A 721 -5.54 98.78 29.72
C ASN A 721 -7.07 98.65 29.46
N GLY A 722 -7.84 99.69 29.81
CA GLY A 722 -9.31 99.73 29.66
C GLY A 722 -10.10 99.08 30.80
N LEU A 723 -9.45 98.33 31.70
CA LEU A 723 -10.04 97.89 32.96
C LEU A 723 -10.19 99.08 33.92
N ILE A 724 -11.24 99.04 34.76
CA ILE A 724 -11.53 100.08 35.75
C ILE A 724 -11.88 99.41 37.07
N THR A 725 -11.27 99.87 38.16
CA THR A 725 -11.61 99.46 39.54
C THR A 725 -11.66 100.68 40.46
N GLN A 726 -12.36 100.59 41.59
CA GLN A 726 -12.49 101.69 42.54
C GLN A 726 -12.41 101.16 43.98
N TYR A 727 -11.35 101.54 44.69
CA TYR A 727 -11.14 101.20 46.09
C TYR A 727 -11.69 102.31 46.99
N PHE A 728 -12.29 101.95 48.14
CA PHE A 728 -12.91 102.88 49.09
C PHE A 728 -12.26 102.75 50.48
N PHE A 729 -12.09 103.88 51.16
CA PHE A 729 -11.53 103.99 52.51
C PHE A 729 -12.08 105.22 53.23
N ASP A 730 -12.04 105.23 54.56
CA ASP A 730 -12.46 106.37 55.38
C ASP A 730 -11.25 107.21 55.81
N VAL A 731 -11.45 108.52 56.00
CA VAL A 731 -10.42 109.45 56.48
C VAL A 731 -10.98 110.37 57.56
N GLU A 732 -10.42 110.30 58.77
CA GLU A 732 -10.82 111.16 59.89
C GLU A 732 -10.42 112.63 59.69
N SER A 733 -11.28 113.53 60.16
CA SER A 733 -11.06 114.99 60.10
C SER A 733 -10.38 115.53 61.37
N VAL A 734 -9.20 116.14 61.21
CA VAL A 734 -8.48 116.83 62.30
C VAL A 734 -8.77 118.34 62.34
N LEU A 735 -8.66 118.94 63.53
CA LEU A 735 -8.89 120.36 63.73
C LEU A 735 -7.95 121.22 62.87
N PHE A 736 -8.46 122.37 62.39
CA PHE A 736 -7.75 123.27 61.47
C PHE A 736 -7.33 122.64 60.12
N GLY A 737 -7.90 121.49 59.73
CA GLY A 737 -7.80 120.94 58.38
C GLY A 737 -6.41 120.43 58.03
N GLY A 738 -5.77 119.69 58.93
CA GLY A 738 -4.44 119.09 58.74
C GLY A 738 -3.27 120.06 58.93
N ALA A 739 -3.43 121.34 58.63
CA ALA A 739 -2.37 122.35 58.58
C ALA A 739 -1.63 122.66 59.90
N VAL A 740 -2.01 122.03 61.02
CA VAL A 740 -1.35 122.17 62.35
C VAL A 740 -1.14 120.79 63.03
N GLY A 741 -1.25 119.70 62.27
CA GLY A 741 -1.15 118.33 62.79
C GLY A 741 -2.29 117.92 63.73
N SER A 742 -2.05 116.88 64.53
CA SER A 742 -3.07 116.21 65.35
C SER A 742 -3.81 117.13 66.34
N THR A 743 -4.99 116.69 66.78
CA THR A 743 -5.85 117.38 67.75
C THR A 743 -5.16 117.67 69.10
N ASN A 744 -4.17 116.85 69.49
CA ASN A 744 -3.40 117.04 70.72
C ASN A 744 -2.47 118.27 70.64
N THR A 745 -1.79 118.45 69.50
CA THR A 745 -0.91 119.60 69.23
C THR A 745 -1.66 120.94 69.20
N ALA A 746 -2.92 120.95 68.78
CA ALA A 746 -3.77 122.14 68.76
C ALA A 746 -4.10 122.68 70.16
N MET A 747 -4.36 121.81 71.15
CA MET A 747 -4.71 122.26 72.52
C MET A 747 -3.52 122.94 73.23
N THR A 748 -2.29 122.48 72.98
CA THR A 748 -1.07 123.09 73.55
C THR A 748 -0.83 124.52 73.07
N LEU A 749 -1.15 124.84 71.81
CA LEU A 749 -0.99 126.19 71.26
C LEU A 749 -1.92 127.22 71.94
N ALA A 750 -3.17 126.82 72.22
CA ALA A 750 -4.18 127.71 72.82
C ALA A 750 -3.79 128.16 74.24
N GLY A 751 -3.17 127.28 75.03
CA GLY A 751 -2.66 127.63 76.37
C GLY A 751 -1.51 128.63 76.34
N PHE A 752 -0.61 128.51 75.35
CA PHE A 752 0.56 129.39 75.20
C PHE A 752 0.16 130.83 74.84
N LEU A 753 -0.81 130.99 73.93
CA LEU A 753 -1.29 132.30 73.47
C LEU A 753 -1.93 133.13 74.58
N LEU A 754 -2.68 132.50 75.50
CA LEU A 754 -3.32 133.18 76.64
C LEU A 754 -2.29 133.70 77.66
N GLY A 755 -1.16 133.01 77.83
CA GLY A 755 -0.03 133.46 78.66
C GLY A 755 0.64 134.73 78.14
N LEU A 756 0.83 134.85 76.82
CA LEU A 756 1.47 136.01 76.19
C LEU A 756 0.67 137.32 76.37
N VAL A 757 -0.67 137.26 76.38
CA VAL A 757 -1.53 138.43 76.61
C VAL A 757 -1.39 138.96 78.05
N LEU A 758 -1.17 138.07 79.04
CA LEU A 758 -0.93 138.48 80.42
C LEU A 758 0.44 139.15 80.60
N ILE A 759 1.46 138.64 79.89
CA ILE A 759 2.85 139.15 79.95
C ILE A 759 2.95 140.55 79.33
N THR A 760 2.35 140.78 78.16
CA THR A 760 2.42 142.08 77.46
C THR A 760 1.81 143.23 78.27
N LEU A 761 0.73 142.97 79.02
CA LEU A 761 0.09 143.98 79.89
C LEU A 761 0.96 144.34 81.11
N ILE A 762 1.78 143.40 81.61
CA ILE A 762 2.78 143.66 82.67
C ILE A 762 3.99 144.44 82.11
N VAL A 763 4.42 144.16 80.87
CA VAL A 763 5.55 144.84 80.22
C VAL A 763 5.27 146.33 80.01
N LEU A 764 4.08 146.69 79.52
CA LEU A 764 3.69 148.08 79.25
C LEU A 764 3.73 149.00 80.48
N VAL A 765 3.51 148.46 81.69
CA VAL A 765 3.53 149.24 82.94
C VAL A 765 4.94 149.42 83.50
N ARG A 766 5.95 148.63 83.05
CA ARG A 766 7.21 148.46 83.79
C ARG A 766 8.51 148.86 83.09
N ARG A 767 8.51 149.26 81.80
CA ARG A 767 9.76 149.65 81.12
C ARG A 767 9.69 150.89 80.23
N ALA A 768 9.25 152.01 80.79
CA ALA A 768 9.71 153.33 80.34
C ALA A 768 11.19 153.56 80.76
N LYS A 769 12.15 152.81 80.21
CA LYS A 769 13.59 152.97 80.47
C LYS A 769 14.51 152.24 79.46
N SER A 770 15.38 153.04 78.80
CA SER A 770 16.62 152.71 78.03
C SER A 770 16.59 151.55 77.01
N ILE A 771 16.90 151.74 75.72
CA ILE A 771 18.11 152.32 75.08
C ILE A 771 19.35 151.42 75.26
N ASP A 772 19.68 150.75 74.15
CA ASP A 772 20.96 150.44 73.48
C ASP A 772 22.11 149.62 74.12
N ASP A 773 22.98 149.20 73.18
CA ASP A 773 24.39 148.75 73.23
C ASP A 773 24.77 147.26 73.49
N GLU A 774 25.30 146.65 72.41
CA GLU A 774 26.64 146.03 72.26
C GLU A 774 27.12 144.86 73.17
N ASP A 775 27.40 143.65 72.60
CA ASP A 775 28.76 143.24 72.10
C ASP A 775 28.99 141.71 71.85
N TRP A 776 29.60 141.40 70.68
CA TRP A 776 30.58 140.36 70.22
C TRP A 776 30.79 138.93 70.83
N ILE A 777 31.41 138.08 69.97
CA ILE A 777 32.44 137.03 70.26
C ILE A 777 31.92 135.69 70.87
N GLU A 778 32.38 134.45 70.56
CA GLU A 778 33.42 133.81 69.71
C GLU A 778 32.90 132.36 69.36
N ASP A 779 33.34 131.56 68.37
CA ASP A 779 33.83 131.75 66.98
C ASP A 779 33.95 130.31 66.31
N GLU A 780 34.94 130.05 65.44
CA GLU A 780 35.63 128.74 65.18
C GLU A 780 35.27 127.86 63.94
N PHE A 781 36.02 128.08 62.82
CA PHE A 781 36.43 127.16 61.71
C PHE A 781 35.36 126.44 60.82
N GLY A 782 35.62 126.12 59.53
CA GLY A 782 36.73 126.53 58.63
C GLY A 782 37.23 125.44 57.65
N SER A 783 37.53 125.82 56.40
CA SER A 783 38.36 125.11 55.38
C SER A 783 37.82 123.79 54.77
N ASP A 784 38.30 123.26 53.62
CA ASP A 784 38.78 123.85 52.35
C ASP A 784 38.99 122.76 51.25
N TYR A 785 38.96 123.18 49.98
CA TYR A 785 39.72 122.77 48.77
C TYR A 785 40.18 121.31 48.40
N TYR A 786 40.28 121.12 47.07
CA TYR A 786 41.35 120.45 46.27
C TYR A 786 41.21 119.03 45.66
N ASP A 787 41.57 118.97 44.36
CA ASP A 787 42.37 117.99 43.59
C ASP A 787 41.80 116.56 43.32
N ASP A 788 42.03 115.90 42.16
CA ASP A 788 42.68 116.30 40.88
C ASP A 788 42.36 115.29 39.73
N ASP A 789 42.65 115.69 38.47
CA ASP A 789 43.23 114.92 37.34
C ASP A 789 42.57 113.61 36.77
N ASP A 790 42.61 113.27 35.46
CA ASP A 790 43.12 113.98 34.26
C ASP A 790 42.72 113.32 32.89
N TYR A 791 42.99 114.03 31.78
CA TYR A 791 43.15 113.62 30.34
C TYR A 791 41.99 112.90 29.59
N ASP A 792 41.40 113.45 28.51
CA ASP A 792 41.86 113.67 27.08
C ASP A 792 41.41 112.50 26.15
N ASP A 793 41.01 112.65 24.87
CA ASP A 793 40.89 113.83 23.97
C ASP A 793 39.86 113.56 22.83
N ASP A 794 39.32 114.66 22.27
CA ASP A 794 38.87 115.02 20.89
C ASP A 794 39.20 114.09 19.67
N GLU A 795 38.60 114.17 18.45
CA GLU A 795 37.32 114.67 17.84
C GLU A 795 37.24 114.18 16.34
N ASP A 796 36.16 114.48 15.59
CA ASP A 796 35.98 114.58 14.10
C ASP A 796 36.28 113.46 13.03
N ASP A 797 35.19 112.90 12.46
CA ASP A 797 34.64 113.00 11.05
C ASP A 797 35.38 112.66 9.69
N TYR A 798 34.54 112.27 8.69
CA TYR A 798 34.64 112.17 7.19
C TYR A 798 35.59 111.23 6.36
N ASP A 799 34.93 110.36 5.54
CA ASP A 799 35.03 110.03 4.08
C ASP A 799 36.27 109.47 3.29
N GLU A 800 35.91 108.63 2.27
CA GLU A 800 36.50 108.25 0.95
C GLU A 800 37.81 107.39 0.73
N ASP A 801 37.60 106.21 0.09
CA ASP A 801 38.21 105.63 -1.14
C ASP A 801 39.51 104.76 -1.32
N GLU A 802 39.32 103.70 -2.15
CA GLU A 802 40.14 103.07 -3.24
C GLU A 802 41.34 102.06 -3.06
N VAL A 803 41.08 100.78 -3.46
CA VAL A 803 41.84 99.73 -4.25
C VAL A 803 43.38 99.49 -4.08
N ILE A 804 44.05 98.45 -4.62
CA ILE A 804 43.81 97.33 -5.60
C ILE A 804 44.32 95.98 -4.99
N GLU A 805 44.80 94.86 -5.56
CA GLU A 805 45.20 94.24 -6.88
C GLU A 805 45.22 92.69 -6.65
N ASP A 806 44.94 91.68 -7.51
CA ASP A 806 44.20 91.43 -8.76
C ASP A 806 43.93 89.88 -8.84
N SER A 807 43.30 89.37 -9.92
CA SER A 807 43.50 88.06 -10.58
C SER A 807 42.37 87.01 -10.57
N ASN A 808 41.33 87.33 -11.36
CA ASN A 808 40.75 86.49 -12.43
C ASN A 808 40.70 84.94 -12.29
N ASN A 809 39.51 84.36 -12.51
CA ASN A 809 39.07 84.10 -13.89
C ASN A 809 37.54 83.89 -14.00
N SER A 810 36.98 84.11 -15.20
CA SER A 810 35.54 84.05 -15.49
C SER A 810 35.17 82.98 -16.51
N ILE A 811 34.03 82.32 -16.35
CA ILE A 811 33.15 81.90 -17.47
C ILE A 811 31.70 82.25 -17.09
N GLN A 812 30.94 82.70 -18.08
CA GLN A 812 29.52 83.05 -18.03
C GLN A 812 28.85 82.33 -19.20
N GLU A 813 27.75 81.59 -19.00
CA GLU A 813 26.69 81.51 -20.01
C GLU A 813 25.33 81.00 -19.48
N ASP A 814 24.30 81.35 -20.23
CA ASP A 814 22.87 81.33 -19.93
C ASP A 814 22.20 79.97 -20.25
N SER A 815 21.14 79.60 -19.51
CA SER A 815 20.18 78.57 -19.93
C SER A 815 18.76 78.77 -19.36
N SER A 816 18.12 79.88 -19.70
CA SER A 816 16.67 79.96 -20.00
C SER A 816 15.69 79.19 -19.09
N LYS A 817 15.15 79.84 -18.04
CA LYS A 817 14.00 79.29 -17.28
C LYS A 817 12.73 79.22 -18.15
N PHE A 818 12.15 78.02 -18.27
CA PHE A 818 10.88 77.78 -18.96
C PHE A 818 9.69 78.10 -18.04
N ASN A 819 8.95 79.18 -18.35
CA ASN A 819 7.86 79.69 -17.50
C ASN A 819 6.47 79.28 -18.01
N LEU A 820 5.88 78.27 -17.38
CA LEU A 820 4.45 77.95 -17.45
C LEU A 820 3.62 78.96 -16.63
N SER A 821 2.44 79.36 -17.14
CA SER A 821 1.48 80.12 -16.32
C SER A 821 0.77 79.19 -15.32
N ASP A 822 0.44 79.70 -14.13
CA ASP A 822 -0.09 78.86 -13.05
C ASP A 822 -1.48 78.27 -13.37
N ALA A 823 -2.25 78.94 -14.23
CA ALA A 823 -3.50 78.39 -14.77
C ALA A 823 -3.25 77.13 -15.63
N GLN A 824 -2.14 77.08 -16.37
CA GLN A 824 -1.76 75.90 -17.16
C GLN A 824 -1.17 74.79 -16.28
N LYS A 825 -0.39 75.13 -15.24
CA LYS A 825 0.09 74.14 -14.24
C LYS A 825 -1.10 73.44 -13.58
N LYS A 826 -2.10 74.19 -13.10
CA LYS A 826 -3.32 73.65 -12.49
C LYS A 826 -4.13 72.76 -13.43
N GLN A 827 -4.22 73.13 -14.71
CA GLN A 827 -4.88 72.29 -15.71
C GLN A 827 -4.13 70.97 -15.94
N LEU A 828 -2.80 71.03 -16.12
CA LEU A 828 -1.96 69.86 -16.39
C LEU A 828 -1.85 68.94 -15.17
N ALA A 829 -1.78 69.47 -13.95
CA ALA A 829 -1.79 68.69 -12.71
C ALA A 829 -3.13 67.97 -12.47
N ALA A 830 -4.26 68.63 -12.76
CA ALA A 830 -5.58 68.00 -12.71
C ALA A 830 -5.75 66.89 -13.77
N GLU A 831 -5.14 67.06 -14.95
CA GLU A 831 -5.13 66.04 -16.00
C GLU A 831 -4.16 64.88 -15.66
N ALA A 832 -3.01 65.16 -15.05
CA ALA A 832 -2.10 64.16 -14.49
C ALA A 832 -2.78 63.32 -13.40
N SER A 833 -3.48 63.97 -12.47
CA SER A 833 -4.23 63.33 -11.38
C SER A 833 -5.33 62.40 -11.91
N LYS A 834 -5.96 62.78 -13.03
CA LYS A 834 -7.00 61.98 -13.70
C LYS A 834 -6.46 60.81 -14.51
N LEU A 835 -5.24 60.91 -15.05
CA LEU A 835 -4.63 59.90 -15.92
C LEU A 835 -3.59 59.00 -15.23
N GLY A 836 -3.16 59.35 -14.01
CA GLY A 836 -2.15 58.62 -13.25
C GLY A 836 -0.71 58.79 -13.76
N VAL A 837 -0.47 59.73 -14.68
CA VAL A 837 0.84 59.98 -15.31
C VAL A 837 1.11 61.48 -15.47
N MET A 838 2.35 61.90 -15.25
CA MET A 838 2.78 63.30 -15.43
C MET A 838 2.49 63.80 -16.84
N GLN A 839 2.06 65.06 -16.99
CA GLN A 839 1.69 65.63 -18.29
C GLN A 839 2.81 66.50 -18.86
N ALA A 840 3.14 66.30 -20.13
CA ALA A 840 4.14 67.08 -20.84
C ALA A 840 3.72 68.56 -20.96
N ALA A 841 4.65 69.46 -20.69
CA ALA A 841 4.45 70.89 -20.86
C ALA A 841 4.41 71.30 -22.35
N PRO A 842 3.76 72.42 -22.72
CA PRO A 842 3.64 72.85 -24.12
C PRO A 842 4.99 73.03 -24.81
N GLY A 843 5.30 72.16 -25.77
CA GLY A 843 6.59 72.09 -26.47
C GLY A 843 7.41 70.84 -26.16
N THR A 844 7.00 70.03 -25.18
CA THR A 844 7.49 68.66 -24.95
C THR A 844 6.49 67.66 -25.54
N GLU A 845 6.96 66.58 -26.15
CA GLU A 845 6.10 65.46 -26.56
C GLU A 845 5.98 64.43 -25.42
N GLN A 846 4.77 63.97 -25.14
CA GLN A 846 4.50 63.01 -24.05
C GLN A 846 5.26 61.69 -24.27
N GLY A 847 6.22 61.40 -23.38
CA GLY A 847 7.11 60.24 -23.47
C GLY A 847 8.53 60.54 -23.95
N SER A 848 8.82 61.80 -24.31
CA SER A 848 10.16 62.27 -24.72
C SER A 848 10.79 63.16 -23.64
N SER A 849 12.12 63.35 -23.68
CA SER A 849 12.82 64.29 -22.80
C SER A 849 12.27 65.72 -22.90
N GLY A 850 12.02 66.36 -21.76
CA GLY A 850 11.48 67.71 -21.70
C GLY A 850 10.90 68.08 -20.34
N TRP A 851 10.06 69.11 -20.33
CA TRP A 851 9.40 69.62 -19.11
C TRP A 851 8.07 68.90 -18.89
N TYR A 852 7.82 68.47 -17.65
CA TYR A 852 6.59 67.81 -17.23
C TYR A 852 5.99 68.52 -16.01
N VAL A 853 4.67 68.38 -15.86
CA VAL A 853 3.92 68.81 -14.67
C VAL A 853 3.37 67.57 -13.97
N ASP A 854 3.59 67.48 -12.66
CA ASP A 854 3.10 66.39 -11.82
C ASP A 854 1.73 66.71 -11.20
N VAL A 855 1.24 65.85 -10.31
CA VAL A 855 -0.03 66.06 -9.59
C VAL A 855 0.04 67.15 -8.51
N SER A 856 1.26 67.61 -8.19
CA SER A 856 1.59 68.60 -7.14
C SER A 856 1.66 70.03 -7.68
N GLU A 857 1.43 70.22 -8.99
CA GLU A 857 1.70 71.45 -9.75
C GLU A 857 3.20 71.81 -9.90
N GLU A 858 4.12 70.90 -9.53
CA GLU A 858 5.57 71.10 -9.72
C GLU A 858 5.94 70.95 -11.21
N VAL A 859 6.85 71.79 -11.70
CA VAL A 859 7.36 71.75 -13.07
C VAL A 859 8.79 71.22 -13.05
N GLN A 860 8.99 70.01 -13.53
CA GLN A 860 10.25 69.27 -13.45
C GLN A 860 10.79 68.95 -14.85
N TYR A 861 12.11 68.97 -15.05
CA TYR A 861 12.72 68.48 -16.30
C TYR A 861 13.06 67.00 -16.18
N TRP A 862 12.64 66.22 -17.17
CA TRP A 862 12.88 64.79 -17.23
C TRP A 862 13.59 64.43 -18.54
N ASN A 863 14.63 63.62 -18.44
CA ASN A 863 15.36 63.08 -19.58
C ASN A 863 15.02 61.59 -19.72
N VAL A 864 14.52 61.20 -20.90
CA VAL A 864 14.03 59.84 -21.19
C VAL A 864 15.07 59.09 -22.03
N GLY A 865 15.55 57.97 -21.51
CA GLY A 865 16.52 57.10 -22.18
C GLY A 865 15.93 56.34 -23.37
N ALA A 866 16.79 55.90 -24.29
CA ALA A 866 16.39 55.09 -25.45
C ALA A 866 15.92 53.66 -25.08
N ASP A 867 16.06 53.29 -23.81
CA ASP A 867 15.54 52.09 -23.15
C ASP A 867 14.18 52.31 -22.46
N GLY A 868 13.68 53.55 -22.41
CA GLY A 868 12.48 53.95 -21.69
C GLY A 868 12.68 54.31 -20.22
N SER A 869 13.93 54.41 -19.74
CA SER A 869 14.24 54.92 -18.40
C SER A 869 13.96 56.42 -18.28
N TRP A 870 13.53 56.89 -17.09
CA TRP A 870 13.26 58.30 -16.83
C TRP A 870 14.20 58.82 -15.74
N THR A 871 14.90 59.92 -16.01
CA THR A 871 15.81 60.57 -15.05
C THR A 871 15.43 62.03 -14.86
N ARG A 872 15.15 62.43 -13.62
CA ARG A 872 14.92 63.84 -13.26
C ARG A 872 16.25 64.59 -13.37
N VAL A 873 16.19 65.82 -13.88
CA VAL A 873 17.29 66.78 -13.84
C VAL A 873 16.91 67.86 -12.82
N GLU A 874 17.83 68.20 -11.92
CA GLU A 874 17.69 69.25 -10.91
C GLU A 874 17.97 70.65 -11.49
#